data_AF-N9QH75-F1
#
_entry.id   AF-N9QH75-F1
#
_cell.length_a   1.000
_cell.length_b   1.000
_cell.length_c   1.000
_cell.angle_alpha   90.00
_cell.angle_beta   90.00
_cell.angle_gamma   90.00
#
_symmetry.space_group_name_H-M   'P 1'
#
loop_
_entity.id
_entity.type
_entity.pdbx_description
1 polymer ?
#
loop_
_entity_poly.entity_id
_entity_poly.type
_entity_poly.pdbx_seq_one_letter_code
_entity_poly.pdbx_strand_id
1 'polypeptide(L)'
;MTFYDYIIRFINEYDNGLNAEKTMIRYCFEIRNLAENLPIEFRNELKREIELLVDNQDYLLDLELKIHSDFPNIYKNRFSFILKILSYYSKKEIKRASSFFIGDNEFRAIELYTLNKSLTVELVGLLSKLYLKSTPLTQRTSFKNLRKIILDSKQFADSNSLEELADRIEANVEITNNQRYALTKLRGEKITIDIFGRPHDITRYYKLNPIVLSQYQKIQKNIINITEARRFREFATALNNHCDKYPNDEAKIKEHGLLALVENSYEILIKLRSYLKTKIFKCIVFIIEILTDEEFDYSKYDNKWLYIPTKFGNTSTVRLNRLYSKSERFATEFYIFFQEYIQNIKYHDANEASLKSNIGNLRYIFITFATQKSLDEHGLNVLTADNHANFRVIKARINDLVLEGKIQPTTQNGYYQSLRWLCVETKQKYIKDYDQAVSQRNFLASQDLLTNSYTQKELMTILNHLINAIKINKDDCSRLMVAYFALIQIATGLNVSTLCSLKDTEEYIHVDDNNKNLYYFNFIKARAAHNTETHVYFKNTEDKILYLYLYVREKLRKQVIEKAKNPEFTTDYFFVFLSKLGNLQVANHENIVKKVNELLAEVGCHIRYNSKRMRKTVSNRIYKIVLKKFSVYRELVHHDFDVFVRHYEELNITESIENLAKGTKALQIFLKNKEISLDTPEINQNISETSEIEDSNIIQFTPLGNCSQKHNDSTSICSDYLACLFCKNFSIVNSQSQIHKLLDFKNICISQMMDISSSYNKESSTGIAIKEFNTRIDYILNLLKQNDPKLYSMAVINYKPNHFFSL
;
A
#
# COMPACT_ATOMS: atom_id res chain seq x y z
N MET A 1 71.65 7.60 48.84
CA MET A 1 72.83 7.03 48.12
C MET A 1 72.40 6.70 46.70
N THR A 2 73.18 7.06 45.68
CA THR A 2 72.81 6.73 44.29
C THR A 2 73.31 5.33 43.91
N PHE A 3 72.75 4.75 42.84
CA PHE A 3 73.22 3.47 42.31
C PHE A 3 74.70 3.52 41.90
N TYR A 4 75.14 4.62 41.28
CA TYR A 4 76.54 4.83 40.94
C TYR A 4 77.44 4.96 42.18
N ASP A 5 77.00 5.69 43.22
CA ASP A 5 77.77 5.80 44.48
C ASP A 5 77.97 4.43 45.13
N TYR A 6 76.92 3.59 45.11
CA TYR A 6 77.00 2.22 45.61
C TYR A 6 78.02 1.39 44.83
N ILE A 7 78.05 1.49 43.49
CA ILE A 7 79.05 0.80 42.66
C ILE A 7 80.47 1.23 43.05
N ILE A 8 80.72 2.53 43.17
CA ILE A 8 82.05 3.04 43.52
C ILE A 8 82.46 2.60 44.93
N ARG A 9 81.55 2.68 45.90
CA ARG A 9 81.80 2.20 47.26
C ARG A 9 82.10 0.70 47.28
N PHE A 10 81.30 -0.10 46.58
CA PHE A 10 81.48 -1.54 46.48
C PHE A 10 82.85 -1.90 45.86
N ILE A 11 83.32 -1.17 44.85
CA ILE A 11 84.64 -1.37 44.26
C ILE A 11 85.77 -1.03 45.24
N ASN A 12 85.66 0.09 45.95
CA ASN A 12 86.71 0.57 46.86
C ASN A 12 86.85 -0.32 48.12
N GLU A 13 85.75 -0.90 48.59
CA GLU A 13 85.71 -1.77 49.78
C GLU A 13 86.02 -3.24 49.45
N TYR A 14 86.17 -3.60 48.16
CA TYR A 14 86.37 -4.99 47.75
C TYR A 14 87.82 -5.46 47.93
N ASP A 15 88.04 -6.32 48.93
CA ASP A 15 89.32 -7.02 49.12
C ASP A 15 89.42 -8.26 48.20
N ASN A 16 90.36 -8.21 47.24
CA ASN A 16 90.62 -9.29 46.29
C ASN A 16 91.19 -10.56 46.94
N GLY A 17 91.72 -10.48 48.16
CA GLY A 17 92.31 -11.61 48.90
C GLY A 17 91.32 -12.41 49.76
N LEU A 18 90.18 -11.80 50.16
CA LEU A 18 89.25 -12.38 51.15
C LEU A 18 87.82 -12.62 50.63
N ASN A 19 87.37 -11.93 49.57
CA ASN A 19 85.98 -12.02 49.10
C ASN A 19 85.72 -13.10 48.04
N ALA A 20 84.66 -13.89 48.25
CA ALA A 20 84.21 -14.95 47.34
C ALA A 20 83.42 -14.44 46.11
N GLU A 21 82.99 -13.18 46.11
CA GLU A 21 81.99 -12.66 45.15
C GLU A 21 82.58 -12.07 43.86
N LYS A 22 83.46 -12.85 43.21
CA LYS A 22 84.19 -12.44 41.99
C LYS A 22 83.29 -11.97 40.83
N THR A 23 82.03 -12.39 40.80
CA THR A 23 81.09 -12.05 39.72
C THR A 23 80.46 -10.65 39.90
N MET A 24 80.09 -10.26 41.12
CA MET A 24 79.44 -8.96 41.36
C MET A 24 80.41 -7.81 41.21
N ILE A 25 81.63 -7.98 41.71
CA ILE A 25 82.70 -7.00 41.51
C ILE A 25 83.01 -6.80 40.03
N ARG A 26 83.00 -7.87 39.22
CA ARG A 26 83.16 -7.79 37.76
C ARG A 26 82.06 -6.95 37.11
N TYR A 27 80.80 -7.14 37.49
CA TYR A 27 79.69 -6.32 36.98
C TYR A 27 79.84 -4.85 37.37
N CYS A 28 80.28 -4.57 38.60
CA CYS A 28 80.56 -3.21 39.06
C CYS A 28 81.66 -2.54 38.20
N PHE A 29 82.78 -3.23 37.95
CA PHE A 29 83.83 -2.73 37.06
C PHE A 29 83.34 -2.51 35.63
N GLU A 30 82.55 -3.44 35.08
CA GLU A 30 82.01 -3.29 33.72
C GLU A 30 81.07 -2.07 33.62
N ILE A 31 80.20 -1.82 34.61
CA ILE A 31 79.32 -0.64 34.61
C ILE A 31 80.10 0.65 34.85
N ARG A 32 81.10 0.65 35.74
CA ARG A 32 81.99 1.80 35.94
C ARG A 32 82.71 2.17 34.64
N ASN A 33 83.27 1.19 33.96
CA ASN A 33 83.97 1.40 32.69
C ASN A 33 83.02 1.95 31.61
N LEU A 34 81.76 1.49 31.58
CA LEU A 34 80.73 2.07 30.71
C LEU A 34 80.44 3.54 31.09
N ALA A 35 80.30 3.85 32.37
CA ALA A 35 80.02 5.21 32.84
C ALA A 35 81.17 6.20 32.59
N GLU A 36 82.41 5.72 32.47
CA GLU A 36 83.59 6.52 32.15
C GLU A 36 83.77 6.75 30.64
N ASN A 37 83.36 5.79 29.80
CA ASN A 37 83.57 5.83 28.35
C ASN A 37 82.35 6.30 27.53
N LEU A 38 81.20 6.51 28.17
CA LEU A 38 79.95 6.91 27.51
C LEU A 38 79.57 8.37 27.81
N PRO A 39 78.65 8.95 27.02
CA PRO A 39 78.15 10.31 27.27
C PRO A 39 77.64 10.51 28.70
N ILE A 40 77.73 11.75 29.19
CA ILE A 40 77.41 12.09 30.59
C ILE A 40 75.97 11.77 30.96
N GLU A 41 75.08 11.74 29.97
CA GLU A 41 73.68 11.35 30.08
C GLU A 41 73.54 9.92 30.62
N PHE A 42 74.36 8.96 30.16
CA PHE A 42 74.35 7.60 30.68
C PHE A 42 74.73 7.57 32.16
N ARG A 43 75.76 8.33 32.55
CA ARG A 43 76.19 8.43 33.94
C ARG A 43 75.13 9.11 34.82
N ASN A 44 74.39 10.08 34.29
CA ASN A 44 73.29 10.72 35.00
C ASN A 44 72.16 9.73 35.30
N GLU A 45 71.84 8.83 34.37
CA GLU A 45 70.85 7.77 34.62
C GLU A 45 71.30 6.79 35.73
N LEU A 46 72.60 6.56 35.89
CA LEU A 46 73.14 5.75 36.98
C LEU A 46 73.17 6.47 38.34
N LYS A 47 72.98 7.80 38.37
CA LYS A 47 72.90 8.60 39.62
C LYS A 47 71.49 8.62 40.24
N ARG A 48 70.59 7.74 39.80
CA ARG A 48 69.27 7.53 40.42
C ARG A 48 69.40 6.96 41.83
N GLU A 49 68.42 7.24 42.68
CA GLU A 49 68.39 6.74 44.05
C GLU A 49 68.22 5.22 44.07
N ILE A 50 69.17 4.53 44.71
CA ILE A 50 69.21 3.06 44.66
C ILE A 50 68.03 2.41 45.40
N GLU A 51 67.53 3.02 46.47
CA GLU A 51 66.36 2.53 47.23
C GLU A 51 65.10 2.62 46.37
N LEU A 52 64.88 3.74 45.68
CA LEU A 52 63.76 3.89 44.76
C LEU A 52 63.84 2.90 43.57
N LEU A 53 65.04 2.60 43.06
CA LEU A 53 65.22 1.59 42.01
C LEU A 53 64.86 0.18 42.45
N VAL A 54 64.90 -0.11 43.76
CA VAL A 54 64.56 -1.41 44.32
C VAL A 54 63.08 -1.48 44.68
N ASP A 55 62.55 -0.46 45.35
CA ASP A 55 61.22 -0.51 45.97
C ASP A 55 60.12 0.12 45.10
N ASN A 56 60.46 0.89 44.05
CA ASN A 56 59.49 1.50 43.15
C ASN A 56 59.65 0.98 41.72
N GLN A 57 58.72 0.11 41.31
CA GLN A 57 58.73 -0.51 39.98
C GLN A 57 58.58 0.50 38.84
N ASP A 58 57.83 1.60 39.03
CA ASP A 58 57.71 2.66 38.03
C ASP A 58 59.01 3.45 37.86
N TYR A 59 59.74 3.67 38.96
CA TYR A 59 61.04 4.33 38.95
C TYR A 59 62.12 3.49 38.26
N LEU A 60 62.07 2.15 38.46
CA LEU A 60 62.91 1.20 37.73
C LEU A 60 62.51 1.09 36.25
N LEU A 61 61.21 1.12 35.93
CA LEU A 61 60.71 1.12 34.56
C LEU A 61 61.18 2.36 33.80
N ASP A 62 61.18 3.52 34.43
CA ASP A 62 61.67 4.76 33.82
C ASP A 62 63.17 4.67 33.48
N LEU A 63 64.00 4.13 34.38
CA LEU A 63 65.41 3.84 34.07
C LEU A 63 65.54 2.82 32.93
N GLU A 64 64.74 1.76 32.94
CA GLU A 64 64.77 0.72 31.92
C GLU A 64 64.43 1.29 30.53
N LEU A 65 63.40 2.13 30.45
CA LEU A 65 62.97 2.80 29.22
C LEU A 65 64.01 3.80 28.71
N LYS A 66 64.64 4.56 29.61
CA LYS A 66 65.73 5.48 29.28
C LYS A 66 66.93 4.75 28.70
N ILE A 67 67.39 3.70 29.38
CA ILE A 67 68.52 2.90 28.88
C ILE A 67 68.17 2.17 27.57
N HIS A 68 66.93 1.67 27.43
CA HIS A 68 66.48 1.04 26.18
C HIS A 68 66.49 2.02 24.99
N SER A 69 65.98 3.24 25.19
CA SER A 69 65.78 4.22 24.11
C SER A 69 67.09 4.92 23.74
N ASP A 70 67.83 5.39 24.75
CA ASP A 70 69.02 6.24 24.54
C ASP A 70 70.28 5.38 24.36
N PHE A 71 70.29 4.15 24.89
CA PHE A 71 71.47 3.26 24.89
C PHE A 71 71.15 1.77 24.57
N PRO A 72 70.55 1.47 23.40
CA PRO A 72 70.01 0.14 23.08
C PRO A 72 71.04 -1.01 23.14
N ASN A 73 72.30 -0.75 22.77
CA ASN A 73 73.38 -1.74 22.86
C ASN A 73 73.71 -2.11 24.31
N ILE A 74 73.59 -1.16 25.23
CA ILE A 74 73.78 -1.38 26.66
C ILE A 74 72.59 -2.14 27.21
N TYR A 75 71.38 -1.70 26.86
CA TYR A 75 70.16 -2.38 27.28
C TYR A 75 70.20 -3.88 26.98
N LYS A 76 70.56 -4.22 25.73
CA LYS A 76 70.61 -5.60 25.24
C LYS A 76 71.65 -6.46 25.96
N ASN A 77 72.85 -5.92 26.17
CA ASN A 77 74.01 -6.72 26.60
C ASN A 77 74.35 -6.60 28.09
N ARG A 78 73.92 -5.52 28.75
CA ARG A 78 74.46 -5.09 30.05
C ARG A 78 73.39 -4.69 31.08
N PHE A 79 72.14 -4.46 30.70
CA PHE A 79 71.09 -4.10 31.67
C PHE A 79 70.85 -5.17 32.73
N SER A 80 71.05 -6.45 32.39
CA SER A 80 70.97 -7.54 33.36
C SER A 80 72.00 -7.41 34.48
N PHE A 81 73.12 -6.72 34.27
CA PHE A 81 74.11 -6.46 35.31
C PHE A 81 73.61 -5.44 36.32
N ILE A 82 72.92 -4.40 35.84
CA ILE A 82 72.24 -3.41 36.71
C ILE A 82 71.25 -4.14 37.62
N LEU A 83 70.38 -4.98 37.04
CA LEU A 83 69.40 -5.75 37.82
C LEU A 83 70.04 -6.70 38.83
N LYS A 84 71.14 -7.37 38.46
CA LYS A 84 71.87 -8.27 39.37
C LYS A 84 72.51 -7.53 40.54
N ILE A 85 73.05 -6.33 40.31
CA ILE A 85 73.61 -5.50 41.39
C ILE A 85 72.49 -4.96 42.28
N LEU A 86 71.37 -4.51 41.72
CA LEU A 86 70.19 -4.10 42.51
C LEU A 86 69.63 -5.27 43.34
N SER A 87 69.63 -6.48 42.78
CA SER A 87 69.22 -7.69 43.48
C SER A 87 70.17 -8.03 44.62
N TYR A 88 71.47 -7.89 44.39
CA TYR A 88 72.50 -8.09 45.38
C TYR A 88 72.38 -7.09 46.53
N TYR A 89 72.24 -5.80 46.22
CA TYR A 89 72.05 -4.72 47.18
C TYR A 89 70.82 -4.95 48.08
N SER A 90 69.69 -5.32 47.49
CA SER A 90 68.41 -5.46 48.19
C SER A 90 68.19 -6.82 48.84
N LYS A 91 69.01 -7.83 48.51
CA LYS A 91 68.78 -9.26 48.82
C LYS A 91 67.42 -9.80 48.32
N LYS A 92 66.82 -9.13 47.32
CA LYS A 92 65.57 -9.53 46.66
C LYS A 92 65.86 -9.78 45.18
N GLU A 93 65.14 -10.68 44.53
CA GLU A 93 65.27 -10.86 43.08
C GLU A 93 64.61 -9.69 42.35
N ILE A 94 65.41 -8.79 41.76
CA ILE A 94 64.93 -7.66 40.97
C ILE A 94 64.89 -8.09 39.49
N LYS A 95 63.67 -8.08 38.94
CA LYS A 95 63.41 -8.43 37.53
C LYS A 95 63.22 -7.16 36.70
N ARG A 96 63.15 -7.34 35.37
CA ARG A 96 62.82 -6.25 34.44
C ARG A 96 61.44 -5.69 34.77
N ALA A 97 61.35 -4.38 34.97
CA ALA A 97 60.09 -3.72 35.27
C ALA A 97 59.14 -3.70 34.06
N SER A 98 59.71 -3.75 32.85
CA SER A 98 58.97 -3.87 31.58
C SER A 98 58.49 -5.28 31.25
N SER A 99 58.79 -6.28 32.09
CA SER A 99 58.31 -7.65 31.94
C SER A 99 57.13 -7.94 32.86
N PHE A 100 56.20 -8.78 32.42
CA PHE A 100 55.19 -9.39 33.29
C PHE A 100 55.33 -10.91 33.29
N PHE A 101 54.84 -11.55 34.35
CA PHE A 101 55.05 -12.97 34.62
C PHE A 101 53.72 -13.71 34.80
N ILE A 102 53.62 -14.91 34.22
CA ILE A 102 52.49 -15.83 34.44
C ILE A 102 53.08 -17.20 34.75
N GLY A 103 53.02 -17.62 36.01
CA GLY A 103 53.85 -18.72 36.51
C GLY A 103 55.33 -18.43 36.25
N ASP A 104 56.05 -19.37 35.66
CA ASP A 104 57.48 -19.24 35.34
C ASP A 104 57.77 -18.57 33.98
N ASN A 105 56.75 -18.11 33.26
CA ASN A 105 56.92 -17.47 31.95
C ASN A 105 57.14 -15.96 32.06
N GLU A 106 58.28 -15.47 31.56
CA GLU A 106 58.56 -14.05 31.36
C GLU A 106 58.01 -13.56 30.01
N PHE A 107 57.28 -12.45 30.02
CA PHE A 107 56.80 -11.75 28.82
C PHE A 107 57.33 -10.32 28.78
N ARG A 108 58.25 -10.04 27.85
CA ARG A 108 58.91 -8.73 27.72
C ARG A 108 58.07 -7.75 26.92
N ALA A 109 57.73 -6.61 27.51
CA ALA A 109 56.90 -5.57 26.89
C ALA A 109 57.62 -4.22 26.68
N ILE A 110 58.96 -4.17 26.79
CA ILE A 110 59.75 -2.92 26.68
C ILE A 110 59.43 -2.07 25.44
N GLU A 111 59.32 -2.71 24.26
CA GLU A 111 58.98 -2.04 23.00
C GLU A 111 57.58 -1.42 23.04
N LEU A 112 56.63 -2.05 23.73
CA LEU A 112 55.26 -1.54 23.87
C LEU A 112 55.22 -0.37 24.86
N TYR A 113 55.91 -0.49 25.99
CA TYR A 113 56.02 0.59 26.98
C TYR A 113 56.68 1.84 26.38
N THR A 114 57.65 1.67 25.49
CA THR A 114 58.31 2.79 24.79
C THR A 114 57.35 3.53 23.86
N LEU A 115 56.38 2.82 23.28
CA LEU A 115 55.39 3.40 22.36
C LEU A 115 54.21 4.04 23.11
N ASN A 116 53.66 3.35 24.12
CA ASN A 116 52.51 3.84 24.87
C ASN A 116 52.46 3.19 26.26
N LYS A 117 52.93 3.91 27.29
CA LYS A 117 52.99 3.40 28.67
C LYS A 117 51.60 3.02 29.21
N SER A 118 50.61 3.92 29.07
CA SER A 118 49.26 3.73 29.60
C SER A 118 48.57 2.50 28.98
N LEU A 119 48.60 2.42 27.66
CA LEU A 119 47.96 1.32 26.93
C LEU A 119 48.67 -0.03 27.16
N THR A 120 49.98 0.00 27.40
CA THR A 120 50.73 -1.23 27.75
C THR A 120 50.31 -1.78 29.11
N VAL A 121 50.06 -0.92 30.11
CA VAL A 121 49.54 -1.36 31.41
C VAL A 121 48.17 -2.02 31.26
N GLU A 122 47.27 -1.42 30.46
CA GLU A 122 45.95 -1.99 30.16
C GLU A 122 46.07 -3.37 29.48
N LEU A 123 46.95 -3.48 28.47
CA LEU A 123 47.22 -4.72 27.75
C LEU A 123 47.74 -5.81 28.69
N VAL A 124 48.71 -5.49 29.55
CA VAL A 124 49.27 -6.45 30.52
C VAL A 124 48.18 -6.93 31.50
N GLY A 125 47.30 -6.03 31.94
CA GLY A 125 46.16 -6.38 32.80
C GLY A 125 45.20 -7.36 32.13
N LEU A 126 44.85 -7.11 30.87
CA LEU A 126 44.00 -8.01 30.07
C LEU A 126 44.66 -9.38 29.86
N LEU A 127 45.93 -9.39 29.42
CA LEU A 127 46.65 -10.63 29.12
C LEU A 127 46.87 -11.49 30.36
N SER A 128 47.16 -10.87 31.50
CA SER A 128 47.28 -11.57 32.79
C SER A 128 46.02 -12.35 33.13
N LYS A 129 44.83 -11.79 32.85
CA LYS A 129 43.55 -12.49 33.06
C LYS A 129 43.32 -13.60 32.04
N LEU A 130 43.56 -13.33 30.75
CA LEU A 130 43.29 -14.28 29.66
C LEU A 130 44.20 -15.51 29.71
N TYR A 131 45.46 -15.33 30.10
CA TYR A 131 46.48 -16.38 30.06
C TYR A 131 46.49 -17.32 31.27
N LEU A 132 45.81 -16.96 32.37
CA LEU A 132 45.62 -17.83 33.54
C LEU A 132 45.06 -19.22 33.18
N LYS A 133 44.19 -19.29 32.18
CA LYS A 133 43.53 -20.53 31.72
C LYS A 133 44.26 -21.24 30.57
N SER A 134 45.40 -20.71 30.12
CA SER A 134 46.13 -21.20 28.94
C SER A 134 47.37 -22.00 29.33
N THR A 135 47.75 -23.00 28.52
CA THR A 135 49.00 -23.75 28.75
C THR A 135 50.24 -22.85 28.53
N PRO A 136 51.38 -23.10 29.20
CA PRO A 136 52.60 -22.31 29.06
C PRO A 136 53.04 -22.07 27.60
N LEU A 137 52.96 -23.09 26.76
CA LEU A 137 53.29 -23.01 25.33
C LEU A 137 52.33 -22.08 24.56
N THR A 138 51.04 -22.16 24.88
CA THR A 138 49.99 -21.34 24.26
C THR A 138 50.16 -19.87 24.64
N GLN A 139 50.50 -19.59 25.91
CA GLN A 139 50.75 -18.23 26.38
C GLN A 139 51.89 -17.57 25.59
N ARG A 140 53.05 -18.24 25.49
CA ARG A 140 54.23 -17.74 24.74
C ARG A 140 53.91 -17.51 23.26
N THR A 141 53.26 -18.47 22.62
CA THR A 141 52.93 -18.39 21.19
C THR A 141 51.92 -17.28 20.92
N SER A 142 50.88 -17.16 21.76
CA SER A 142 49.86 -16.13 21.63
C SER A 142 50.44 -14.73 21.85
N PHE A 143 51.28 -14.54 22.88
CA PHE A 143 51.86 -13.24 23.18
C PHE A 143 52.82 -12.80 22.07
N LYS A 144 53.69 -13.70 21.61
CA LYS A 144 54.65 -13.42 20.53
C LYS A 144 53.94 -12.95 19.26
N ASN A 145 52.86 -13.63 18.89
CA ASN A 145 52.06 -13.26 17.72
C ASN A 145 51.36 -11.91 17.91
N LEU A 146 50.71 -11.69 19.05
CA LEU A 146 50.00 -10.45 19.35
C LEU A 146 50.94 -9.24 19.38
N ARG A 147 52.05 -9.36 20.13
CA ARG A 147 53.10 -8.33 20.22
C ARG A 147 53.63 -7.96 18.84
N LYS A 148 53.92 -8.96 17.99
CA LYS A 148 54.40 -8.73 16.62
C LYS A 148 53.40 -7.91 15.79
N ILE A 149 52.11 -8.30 15.80
CA ILE A 149 51.06 -7.59 15.05
C ILE A 149 50.94 -6.14 15.51
N ILE A 150 50.92 -5.93 16.84
CA ILE A 150 50.81 -4.59 17.43
C ILE A 150 51.97 -3.70 16.96
N LEU A 151 53.20 -4.21 17.02
CA LEU A 151 54.39 -3.46 16.61
C LEU A 151 54.43 -3.21 15.10
N ASP A 152 54.17 -4.24 14.29
CA ASP A 152 54.19 -4.14 12.82
C ASP A 152 53.12 -3.17 12.29
N SER A 153 51.99 -3.03 13.01
CA SER A 153 50.90 -2.14 12.62
C SER A 153 51.21 -0.64 12.71
N LYS A 154 52.17 -0.26 13.56
CA LYS A 154 52.46 1.13 13.94
C LYS A 154 51.27 1.93 14.49
N GLN A 155 50.17 1.28 14.88
CA GLN A 155 48.97 1.96 15.41
C GLN A 155 48.98 2.13 16.94
N PHE A 156 49.92 1.47 17.64
CA PHE A 156 49.92 1.40 19.11
C PHE A 156 50.18 2.74 19.80
N ALA A 157 51.03 3.59 19.22
CA ALA A 157 51.35 4.91 19.77
C ALA A 157 50.13 5.85 19.72
N ASP A 158 49.30 5.74 18.68
CA ASP A 158 48.19 6.67 18.40
C ASP A 158 46.82 6.20 18.95
N SER A 159 46.78 5.08 19.68
CA SER A 159 45.54 4.49 20.21
C SER A 159 45.32 4.86 21.67
N ASN A 160 44.07 5.17 22.05
CA ASN A 160 43.69 5.54 23.42
C ASN A 160 43.09 4.37 24.22
N SER A 161 42.69 3.28 23.55
CA SER A 161 42.16 2.07 24.18
C SER A 161 42.52 0.81 23.39
N LEU A 162 42.41 -0.37 24.02
CA LEU A 162 42.67 -1.65 23.36
C LEU A 162 41.63 -1.98 22.27
N GLU A 163 40.40 -1.50 22.44
CA GLU A 163 39.31 -1.63 21.46
C GLU A 163 39.63 -0.80 20.20
N GLU A 164 39.98 0.48 20.39
CA GLU A 164 40.40 1.37 19.30
C GLU A 164 41.63 0.84 18.56
N LEU A 165 42.62 0.31 19.29
CA LEU A 165 43.80 -0.32 18.71
C LEU A 165 43.42 -1.48 17.79
N ALA A 166 42.53 -2.37 18.24
CA ALA A 166 42.11 -3.52 17.46
C ALA A 166 41.43 -3.10 16.14
N ASP A 167 40.57 -2.08 16.22
CA ASP A 167 39.85 -1.53 15.07
C ASP A 167 40.80 -0.85 14.08
N ARG A 168 41.76 -0.06 14.57
CA ARG A 168 42.78 0.58 13.73
C ARG A 168 43.70 -0.44 13.05
N ILE A 169 44.09 -1.51 13.73
CA ILE A 169 44.90 -2.58 13.12
C ILE A 169 44.11 -3.28 12.02
N GLU A 170 42.84 -3.63 12.27
CA GLU A 170 42.01 -4.33 11.30
C GLU A 170 41.65 -3.47 10.07
N ALA A 171 41.56 -2.15 10.23
CA ALA A 171 41.32 -1.22 9.13
C ALA A 171 42.56 -0.97 8.25
N ASN A 172 43.76 -1.01 8.83
CA ASN A 172 44.97 -0.52 8.16
C ASN A 172 46.00 -1.62 7.81
N VAL A 173 45.80 -2.86 8.25
CA VAL A 173 46.76 -3.95 8.05
C VAL A 173 46.04 -5.21 7.53
N GLU A 174 46.59 -5.84 6.49
CA GLU A 174 46.12 -7.16 6.06
C GLU A 174 46.43 -8.21 7.14
N ILE A 175 45.38 -8.75 7.75
CA ILE A 175 45.47 -9.73 8.84
C ILE A 175 44.93 -11.10 8.43
N THR A 176 45.66 -12.14 8.81
CA THR A 176 45.22 -13.54 8.69
C THR A 176 44.14 -13.89 9.72
N ASN A 177 43.39 -14.98 9.49
CA ASN A 177 42.34 -15.42 10.42
C ASN A 177 42.85 -15.67 11.85
N ASN A 178 44.07 -16.18 12.01
CA ASN A 178 44.69 -16.39 13.32
C ASN A 178 45.04 -15.07 14.03
N GLN A 179 45.45 -14.05 13.27
CA GLN A 179 45.71 -12.71 13.79
C GLN A 179 44.41 -12.00 14.17
N ARG A 180 43.35 -12.16 13.37
CA ARG A 180 42.00 -11.65 13.69
C ARG A 180 41.49 -12.26 15.00
N TYR A 181 41.65 -13.56 15.22
CA TYR A 181 41.28 -14.19 16.49
C TYR A 181 42.03 -13.62 17.70
N ALA A 182 43.32 -13.30 17.55
CA ALA A 182 44.12 -12.67 18.60
C ALA A 182 43.68 -11.22 18.87
N LEU A 183 43.36 -10.45 17.84
CA LEU A 183 42.89 -9.06 17.95
C LEU A 183 41.50 -8.96 18.59
N THR A 184 40.59 -9.91 18.31
CA THR A 184 39.25 -9.93 18.93
C THR A 184 39.33 -9.98 20.46
N LYS A 185 40.38 -10.57 21.03
CA LYS A 185 40.57 -10.61 22.49
C LYS A 185 40.82 -9.22 23.09
N LEU A 186 41.35 -8.27 22.32
CA LEU A 186 41.57 -6.89 22.74
C LEU A 186 40.25 -6.11 22.94
N ARG A 187 39.16 -6.54 22.27
CA ARG A 187 37.84 -5.91 22.34
C ARG A 187 37.01 -6.33 23.57
N GLY A 188 37.52 -7.23 24.42
CA GLY A 188 36.85 -7.74 25.62
C GLY A 188 35.91 -8.94 25.38
N GLU A 189 35.25 -9.41 26.45
CA GLU A 189 34.26 -10.48 26.37
C GLU A 189 32.98 -10.00 25.66
N LYS A 190 32.62 -10.66 24.57
CA LYS A 190 31.35 -10.41 23.89
C LYS A 190 30.21 -11.00 24.71
N ILE A 191 29.19 -10.20 24.93
CA ILE A 191 27.93 -10.67 25.51
C ILE A 191 27.04 -11.07 24.35
N THR A 192 26.75 -12.37 24.27
CA THR A 192 25.96 -12.95 23.20
C THR A 192 24.70 -13.61 23.75
N ILE A 193 23.64 -13.58 22.95
CA ILE A 193 22.41 -14.37 23.15
C ILE A 193 22.20 -15.24 21.93
N ASP A 194 21.84 -16.51 22.13
CA ASP A 194 21.51 -17.41 21.03
C ASP A 194 20.09 -17.11 20.51
N ILE A 195 19.96 -16.63 19.27
CA ILE A 195 18.68 -16.42 18.62
C ILE A 195 18.50 -17.50 17.55
N PHE A 196 17.67 -18.50 17.86
CA PHE A 196 17.32 -19.59 16.94
C PHE A 196 18.55 -20.35 16.42
N GLY A 197 19.44 -20.77 17.33
CA GLY A 197 20.65 -21.56 17.03
C GLY A 197 21.80 -20.73 16.44
N ARG A 198 21.78 -19.41 16.62
CA ARG A 198 22.85 -18.51 16.18
C ARG A 198 23.18 -17.49 17.28
N PRO A 199 24.46 -17.35 17.67
CA PRO A 199 24.86 -16.32 18.62
C PRO A 199 24.71 -14.92 18.01
N HIS A 200 24.02 -14.03 18.74
CA HIS A 200 23.84 -12.62 18.42
C HIS A 200 24.59 -11.77 19.46
N ASP A 201 25.45 -10.87 18.98
CA ASP A 201 26.26 -9.99 19.82
C ASP A 201 25.45 -8.77 20.27
N ILE A 202 25.24 -8.65 21.59
CA ILE A 202 24.52 -7.54 22.21
C ILE A 202 25.43 -6.61 23.01
N THR A 203 26.76 -6.76 22.88
CA THR A 203 27.75 -6.07 23.72
C THR A 203 27.59 -4.55 23.68
N ARG A 204 27.31 -3.98 22.50
CA ARG A 204 27.06 -2.52 22.35
C ARG A 204 25.97 -2.05 23.30
N TYR A 205 24.79 -2.66 23.22
CA TYR A 205 23.63 -2.23 23.99
C TYR A 205 23.73 -2.64 25.46
N TYR A 206 24.39 -3.75 25.77
CA TYR A 206 24.64 -4.15 27.15
C TYR A 206 25.58 -3.17 27.87
N LYS A 207 26.65 -2.71 27.21
CA LYS A 207 27.56 -1.68 27.77
C LYS A 207 26.82 -0.37 28.05
N LEU A 208 25.78 -0.05 27.28
CA LEU A 208 24.91 1.11 27.53
C LEU A 208 23.99 0.89 28.72
N ASN A 209 23.27 -0.23 28.75
CA ASN A 209 22.36 -0.58 29.85
C ASN A 209 22.23 -2.11 30.01
N PRO A 210 22.63 -2.68 31.15
CA PRO A 210 22.55 -4.13 31.39
C PRO A 210 21.13 -4.72 31.33
N ILE A 211 20.07 -3.91 31.49
CA ILE A 211 18.67 -4.37 31.34
C ILE A 211 18.39 -4.96 29.96
N VAL A 212 19.19 -4.58 28.97
CA VAL A 212 19.07 -5.08 27.60
C VAL A 212 19.24 -6.60 27.53
N LEU A 213 20.01 -7.21 28.45
CA LEU A 213 20.14 -8.67 28.50
C LEU A 213 18.79 -9.37 28.72
N SER A 214 17.99 -8.90 29.69
CA SER A 214 16.68 -9.51 29.97
C SER A 214 15.69 -9.25 28.83
N GLN A 215 15.77 -8.09 28.19
CA GLN A 215 14.95 -7.73 27.02
C GLN A 215 15.26 -8.62 25.81
N TYR A 216 16.54 -8.87 25.49
CA TYR A 216 16.90 -9.82 24.43
C TYR A 216 16.57 -11.27 24.80
N GLN A 217 16.63 -11.66 26.09
CA GLN A 217 16.15 -12.98 26.52
C GLN A 217 14.64 -13.14 26.31
N LYS A 218 13.85 -12.08 26.53
CA LYS A 218 12.41 -12.08 26.18
C LYS A 218 12.22 -12.27 24.68
N ILE A 219 12.98 -11.54 23.87
CA ILE A 219 12.97 -11.70 22.40
C ILE A 219 13.33 -13.12 21.98
N GLN A 220 14.38 -13.70 22.56
CA GLN A 220 14.82 -15.06 22.29
C GLN A 220 13.70 -16.09 22.52
N LYS A 221 13.00 -16.00 23.67
CA LYS A 221 11.92 -16.93 24.02
C LYS A 221 10.74 -16.89 23.05
N ASN A 222 10.48 -15.74 22.43
CA ASN A 222 9.33 -15.53 21.55
C ASN A 222 9.65 -15.75 20.05
N ILE A 223 10.91 -16.01 19.69
CA ILE A 223 11.30 -16.36 18.31
C ILE A 223 11.34 -17.88 18.17
N ILE A 224 10.35 -18.44 17.46
CA ILE A 224 10.15 -19.89 17.36
C ILE A 224 10.42 -20.47 15.96
N ASN A 225 10.61 -19.62 14.94
CA ASN A 225 10.86 -20.09 13.57
C ASN A 225 11.85 -19.24 12.77
N ILE A 226 12.29 -19.80 11.63
CA ILE A 226 13.27 -19.18 10.71
C ILE A 226 12.79 -17.80 10.20
N THR A 227 11.49 -17.61 9.99
CA THR A 227 10.93 -16.36 9.47
C THR A 227 11.05 -15.24 10.50
N GLU A 228 10.73 -15.52 11.76
CA GLU A 228 10.89 -14.59 12.88
C GLU A 228 12.36 -14.29 13.16
N ALA A 229 13.23 -15.29 13.13
CA ALA A 229 14.68 -15.09 13.26
C ALA A 229 15.24 -14.20 12.14
N ARG A 230 14.64 -14.25 10.94
CA ARG A 230 14.97 -13.30 9.86
C ARG A 230 14.47 -11.88 10.17
N ARG A 231 13.26 -11.72 10.68
CA ARG A 231 12.72 -10.40 11.10
C ARG A 231 13.59 -9.76 12.17
N PHE A 232 14.00 -10.53 13.17
CA PHE A 232 14.91 -10.08 14.22
C PHE A 232 16.24 -9.55 13.66
N ARG A 233 16.87 -10.25 12.70
CA ARG A 233 18.13 -9.79 12.09
C ARG A 233 17.97 -8.45 11.34
N GLU A 234 16.86 -8.29 10.63
CA GLU A 234 16.52 -7.03 9.95
C GLU A 234 16.31 -5.90 10.97
N PHE A 235 15.65 -6.20 12.11
CA PHE A 235 15.51 -5.27 13.24
C PHE A 235 16.88 -4.85 13.78
N ALA A 236 17.74 -5.80 14.15
CA ALA A 236 19.02 -5.51 14.77
C ALA A 236 19.92 -4.65 13.85
N THR A 237 19.91 -4.98 12.55
CA THR A 237 20.61 -4.19 11.54
C THR A 237 20.06 -2.76 11.44
N ALA A 238 18.74 -2.61 11.41
CA ALA A 238 18.10 -1.31 11.32
C ALA A 238 18.31 -0.45 12.57
N LEU A 239 18.34 -1.05 13.76
CA LEU A 239 18.61 -0.36 15.03
C LEU A 239 20.06 0.12 15.10
N ASN A 240 21.03 -0.73 14.74
CA ASN A 240 22.44 -0.34 14.68
C ASN A 240 22.63 0.87 13.76
N ASN A 241 22.12 0.78 12.53
CA ASN A 241 22.22 1.86 11.55
C ASN A 241 21.51 3.15 12.02
N HIS A 242 20.45 3.04 12.83
CA HIS A 242 19.79 4.20 13.41
C HIS A 242 20.67 4.88 14.46
N CYS A 243 21.21 4.12 15.40
CA CYS A 243 22.07 4.64 16.46
C CYS A 243 23.34 5.28 15.88
N ASP A 244 23.93 4.67 14.84
CA ASP A 244 25.08 5.23 14.12
C ASP A 244 24.76 6.57 13.46
N LYS A 245 23.53 6.75 12.97
CA LYS A 245 23.08 7.99 12.34
C LYS A 245 22.63 9.05 13.36
N TYR A 246 22.11 8.64 14.52
CA TYR A 246 21.54 9.50 15.54
C TYR A 246 22.08 9.17 16.94
N PRO A 247 23.31 9.59 17.27
CA PRO A 247 23.94 9.27 18.56
C PRO A 247 23.16 9.75 19.79
N ASN A 248 22.36 10.83 19.66
CA ASN A 248 21.52 11.33 20.74
C ASN A 248 20.37 10.36 21.10
N ASP A 249 19.87 9.58 20.14
CA ASP A 249 18.84 8.58 20.40
C ASP A 249 19.45 7.32 21.08
N GLU A 250 20.74 7.04 20.85
CA GLU A 250 21.50 6.01 21.61
C GLU A 250 21.64 6.37 23.10
N ALA A 251 21.70 7.67 23.43
CA ALA A 251 21.69 8.12 24.82
C ALA A 251 20.39 7.75 25.56
N LYS A 252 19.24 7.68 24.88
CA LYS A 252 17.98 7.23 25.49
C LYS A 252 17.96 5.72 25.75
N ILE A 253 18.65 4.94 24.91
CA ILE A 253 18.86 3.49 25.14
C ILE A 253 19.67 3.26 26.41
N LYS A 254 20.56 4.19 26.79
CA LYS A 254 21.28 4.14 28.08
C LYS A 254 20.32 4.17 29.27
N GLU A 255 19.20 4.88 29.17
CA GLU A 255 18.24 5.04 30.28
C GLU A 255 17.27 3.86 30.36
N HIS A 256 16.68 3.44 29.24
CA HIS A 256 15.57 2.46 29.22
C HIS A 256 15.88 1.12 28.52
N GLY A 257 17.11 0.93 28.02
CA GLY A 257 17.44 -0.19 27.15
C GLY A 257 16.67 -0.14 25.82
N LEU A 258 16.25 -1.30 25.30
CA LEU A 258 15.44 -1.39 24.07
C LEU A 258 14.03 -0.81 24.23
N LEU A 259 13.52 -0.68 25.47
CA LEU A 259 12.23 -0.01 25.70
C LEU A 259 12.29 1.48 25.39
N ALA A 260 13.47 2.08 25.22
CA ALA A 260 13.60 3.44 24.68
C ALA A 260 12.91 3.64 23.32
N LEU A 261 12.67 2.55 22.56
CA LEU A 261 11.90 2.59 21.31
C LEU A 261 10.43 2.97 21.51
N VAL A 262 9.87 2.75 22.70
CA VAL A 262 8.47 3.04 23.03
C VAL A 262 8.28 4.24 23.97
N GLU A 263 9.35 4.67 24.65
CA GLU A 263 9.34 5.84 25.53
C GLU A 263 9.07 7.17 24.78
N ASN A 264 8.64 8.19 25.54
CA ASN A 264 8.30 9.53 25.03
C ASN A 264 7.35 9.49 23.83
N SER A 265 6.23 8.76 23.96
CA SER A 265 5.22 8.63 22.91
C SER A 265 5.83 8.13 21.58
N TYR A 266 6.70 7.13 21.65
CA TYR A 266 7.29 6.45 20.50
C TYR A 266 8.21 7.33 19.62
N GLU A 267 8.87 8.34 20.19
CA GLU A 267 9.66 9.32 19.42
C GLU A 267 10.72 8.66 18.50
N ILE A 268 11.51 7.71 19.04
CA ILE A 268 12.54 6.99 18.26
C ILE A 268 11.90 6.15 17.16
N LEU A 269 10.76 5.50 17.47
CA LEU A 269 10.03 4.68 16.51
C LEU A 269 9.43 5.53 15.38
N ILE A 270 8.90 6.71 15.69
CA ILE A 270 8.38 7.68 14.70
C ILE A 270 9.54 8.14 13.80
N LYS A 271 10.71 8.44 14.36
CA LYS A 271 11.91 8.74 13.58
C LYS A 271 12.32 7.58 12.68
N LEU A 272 12.38 6.35 13.20
CA LEU A 272 12.64 5.15 12.40
C LEU A 272 11.64 5.01 11.24
N ARG A 273 10.34 5.25 11.48
CA ARG A 273 9.30 5.18 10.45
C ARG A 273 9.52 6.19 9.33
N SER A 274 9.99 7.39 9.66
CA SER A 274 10.13 8.51 8.72
C SER A 274 11.11 8.22 7.59
N TYR A 275 12.05 7.29 7.74
CA TYR A 275 13.01 6.92 6.69
C TYR A 275 13.07 5.43 6.35
N LEU A 276 12.63 4.52 7.24
CA LEU A 276 12.62 3.09 6.91
C LEU A 276 11.54 2.71 5.89
N LYS A 277 11.83 1.67 5.10
CA LYS A 277 10.83 1.00 4.26
C LYS A 277 9.86 0.23 5.16
N THR A 278 8.57 0.19 4.80
CA THR A 278 7.51 -0.49 5.57
C THR A 278 7.86 -1.93 5.93
N LYS A 279 8.51 -2.68 5.04
CA LYS A 279 8.95 -4.06 5.31
C LYS A 279 9.93 -4.16 6.50
N ILE A 280 10.89 -3.23 6.57
CA ILE A 280 11.89 -3.20 7.65
C ILE A 280 11.24 -2.65 8.92
N PHE A 281 10.44 -1.60 8.79
CA PHE A 281 9.70 -1.04 9.92
C PHE A 281 8.79 -2.07 10.61
N LYS A 282 8.11 -2.94 9.84
CA LYS A 282 7.34 -4.08 10.39
C LYS A 282 8.18 -5.06 11.20
N CYS A 283 9.48 -5.16 10.92
CA CYS A 283 10.40 -5.96 11.74
C CYS A 283 10.71 -5.27 13.07
N ILE A 284 10.74 -3.92 13.10
CA ILE A 284 10.84 -3.16 14.36
C ILE A 284 9.58 -3.36 15.21
N VAL A 285 8.41 -3.17 14.61
CA VAL A 285 7.11 -3.36 15.27
C VAL A 285 6.99 -4.77 15.88
N PHE A 286 7.34 -5.80 15.11
CA PHE A 286 7.36 -7.19 15.60
C PHE A 286 8.19 -7.37 16.88
N ILE A 287 9.33 -6.69 17.02
CA ILE A 287 10.16 -6.77 18.23
C ILE A 287 9.57 -5.93 19.37
N ILE A 288 8.96 -4.79 19.06
CA ILE A 288 8.27 -3.97 20.06
C ILE A 288 7.09 -4.72 20.67
N GLU A 289 6.25 -5.36 19.85
CA GLU A 289 5.11 -6.17 20.31
C GLU A 289 5.58 -7.30 21.26
N ILE A 290 6.73 -7.92 20.96
CA ILE A 290 7.37 -8.90 21.82
C ILE A 290 7.87 -8.28 23.14
N LEU A 291 8.40 -7.06 23.11
CA LEU A 291 8.93 -6.39 24.28
C LEU A 291 7.82 -5.88 25.21
N THR A 292 6.72 -5.36 24.65
CA THR A 292 5.61 -4.75 25.41
C THR A 292 4.49 -5.72 25.74
N ASP A 293 4.41 -6.88 25.09
CA ASP A 293 3.25 -7.79 25.12
C ASP A 293 1.94 -7.13 24.64
N GLU A 294 2.04 -6.07 23.84
CA GLU A 294 0.91 -5.31 23.30
C GLU A 294 0.95 -5.27 21.77
N GLU A 295 -0.20 -5.44 21.12
CA GLU A 295 -0.31 -5.26 19.66
C GLU A 295 -0.15 -3.77 19.32
N PHE A 296 0.83 -3.45 18.47
CA PHE A 296 1.15 -2.08 18.17
C PHE A 296 0.51 -1.64 16.85
N ASP A 297 -0.55 -0.84 16.96
CA ASP A 297 -1.16 -0.19 15.79
C ASP A 297 -0.28 0.94 15.26
N TYR A 298 0.68 0.57 14.41
CA TYR A 298 1.57 1.53 13.78
C TYR A 298 0.92 2.42 12.72
N SER A 299 -0.36 2.17 12.35
CA SER A 299 -1.03 2.96 11.31
C SER A 299 -1.11 4.44 11.68
N LYS A 300 -1.24 4.74 12.98
CA LYS A 300 -1.24 6.09 13.56
C LYS A 300 0.08 6.85 13.36
N TYR A 301 1.20 6.11 13.21
CA TYR A 301 2.53 6.68 13.09
C TYR A 301 3.07 6.63 11.65
N ASP A 302 2.34 6.00 10.72
CA ASP A 302 2.74 5.86 9.33
C ASP A 302 2.15 6.98 8.46
N ASN A 303 2.71 8.18 8.59
CA ASN A 303 2.31 9.35 7.79
C ASN A 303 2.53 9.19 6.27
N LYS A 304 3.28 8.16 5.85
CA LYS A 304 3.51 7.82 4.44
C LYS A 304 2.38 7.01 3.83
N TRP A 305 1.38 6.60 4.62
CA TRP A 305 0.18 5.94 4.13
C TRP A 305 -1.04 6.55 4.81
N LEU A 306 -2.01 6.96 4.01
CA LEU A 306 -3.32 7.29 4.53
C LEU A 306 -4.12 5.99 4.68
N TYR A 307 -4.55 5.68 5.89
CA TYR A 307 -5.36 4.51 6.21
C TYR A 307 -6.84 4.90 6.19
N ILE A 308 -7.61 4.17 5.39
CA ILE A 308 -9.04 4.38 5.19
C ILE A 308 -9.72 3.12 5.73
N PRO A 309 -10.27 3.14 6.95
CA PRO A 309 -11.07 2.05 7.48
C PRO A 309 -12.22 1.71 6.53
N THR A 310 -12.60 0.45 6.50
CA THR A 310 -13.77 0.02 5.72
C THR A 310 -14.77 -0.68 6.63
N LYS A 311 -16.04 -0.63 6.22
CA LYS A 311 -17.15 -1.36 6.82
C LYS A 311 -17.05 -2.88 6.72
N PHE A 312 -16.05 -3.40 6.01
CA PHE A 312 -15.78 -4.83 5.85
C PHE A 312 -14.67 -5.34 6.78
N GLY A 313 -14.16 -4.48 7.69
CA GLY A 313 -13.12 -4.82 8.66
C GLY A 313 -11.70 -4.84 8.09
N ASN A 314 -11.51 -4.59 6.79
CA ASN A 314 -10.18 -4.37 6.21
C ASN A 314 -9.85 -2.88 6.07
N THR A 315 -8.57 -2.51 6.11
CA THR A 315 -8.16 -1.11 5.96
C THR A 315 -7.60 -0.89 4.56
N SER A 316 -8.23 0.00 3.80
CA SER A 316 -7.68 0.48 2.52
C SER A 316 -6.56 1.47 2.78
N THR A 317 -5.60 1.58 1.86
CA THR A 317 -4.47 2.48 2.04
C THR A 317 -4.13 3.28 0.78
N VAL A 318 -3.70 4.53 0.97
CA VAL A 318 -3.17 5.41 -0.08
C VAL A 318 -1.75 5.80 0.25
N ARG A 319 -0.80 5.39 -0.57
CA ARG A 319 0.63 5.65 -0.35
C ARG A 319 1.01 7.09 -0.66
N LEU A 320 1.62 7.81 0.27
CA LEU A 320 2.00 9.22 0.12
C LEU A 320 3.50 9.45 -0.11
N ASN A 321 4.37 8.44 -0.10
CA ASN A 321 5.84 8.62 -0.22
C ASN A 321 6.27 9.58 -1.34
N ARG A 322 5.70 9.45 -2.53
CA ARG A 322 6.06 10.31 -3.68
C ARG A 322 5.62 11.76 -3.50
N LEU A 323 4.55 11.99 -2.74
CA LEU A 323 4.11 13.33 -2.38
C LEU A 323 5.08 13.94 -1.37
N TYR A 324 5.46 13.20 -0.33
CA TYR A 324 6.50 13.62 0.63
C TYR A 324 7.85 13.91 -0.05
N SER A 325 8.26 13.09 -1.02
CA SER A 325 9.48 13.36 -1.79
C SER A 325 9.39 14.60 -2.68
N LYS A 326 8.18 15.08 -3.00
CA LYS A 326 7.95 16.25 -3.83
C LYS A 326 7.81 17.53 -3.01
N SER A 327 7.07 17.47 -1.90
CA SER A 327 6.85 18.58 -0.97
C SER A 327 6.44 17.99 0.37
N GLU A 328 7.33 18.06 1.37
CA GLU A 328 7.09 17.53 2.71
C GLU A 328 6.00 18.33 3.43
N ARG A 329 6.01 19.67 3.29
CA ARG A 329 4.98 20.55 3.85
C ARG A 329 3.59 20.20 3.32
N PHE A 330 3.41 20.18 2.00
CA PHE A 330 2.12 19.86 1.39
C PHE A 330 1.66 18.45 1.72
N ALA A 331 2.57 17.46 1.69
CA ALA A 331 2.21 16.08 2.01
C ALA A 331 1.72 15.92 3.46
N THR A 332 2.28 16.70 4.38
CA THR A 332 1.88 16.73 5.79
C THR A 332 0.49 17.36 5.96
N GLU A 333 0.25 18.53 5.36
CA GLU A 333 -1.08 19.17 5.35
C GLU A 333 -2.14 18.27 4.70
N PHE A 334 -1.81 17.65 3.57
CA PHE A 334 -2.67 16.70 2.86
C PHE A 334 -3.01 15.48 3.73
N TYR A 335 -2.03 14.93 4.45
CA TYR A 335 -2.25 13.80 5.35
C TYR A 335 -3.18 14.17 6.50
N ILE A 336 -2.89 15.27 7.21
CA ILE A 336 -3.68 15.73 8.36
C ILE A 336 -5.12 16.00 7.93
N PHE A 337 -5.32 16.75 6.85
CA PHE A 337 -6.65 17.08 6.35
C PHE A 337 -7.48 15.84 6.06
N PHE A 338 -6.93 14.86 5.34
CA PHE A 338 -7.70 13.65 5.02
C PHE A 338 -7.83 12.68 6.20
N GLN A 339 -6.90 12.68 7.15
CA GLN A 339 -7.05 11.92 8.39
C GLN A 339 -8.21 12.46 9.22
N GLU A 340 -8.28 13.78 9.43
CA GLU A 340 -9.40 14.44 10.10
C GLU A 340 -10.71 14.24 9.35
N TYR A 341 -10.69 14.39 8.02
CA TYR A 341 -11.85 14.11 7.19
C TYR A 341 -12.36 12.68 7.46
N ILE A 342 -11.50 11.67 7.34
CA ILE A 342 -11.85 10.24 7.55
C ILE A 342 -12.40 9.97 8.95
N GLN A 343 -11.89 10.64 9.99
CA GLN A 343 -12.39 10.50 11.36
C GLN A 343 -13.79 11.10 11.53
N ASN A 344 -14.10 12.18 10.81
CA ASN A 344 -15.34 12.93 10.95
C ASN A 344 -16.49 12.40 10.07
N ILE A 345 -16.20 11.66 9.00
CA ILE A 345 -17.27 11.03 8.20
C ILE A 345 -17.91 9.90 9.01
N LYS A 346 -19.24 9.94 9.14
CA LYS A 346 -20.01 8.73 9.50
C LYS A 346 -19.93 7.80 8.29
N TYR A 347 -19.21 6.69 8.40
CA TYR A 347 -18.96 5.70 7.32
C TYR A 347 -20.23 5.23 6.60
N HIS A 348 -21.41 5.46 7.19
CA HIS A 348 -22.70 5.20 6.58
C HIS A 348 -23.04 6.14 5.41
N ASP A 349 -22.45 7.33 5.26
CA ASP A 349 -22.89 8.34 4.29
C ASP A 349 -22.05 8.42 2.99
N ALA A 350 -20.87 7.77 2.93
CA ALA A 350 -20.01 7.85 1.74
C ALA A 350 -19.47 6.48 1.29
N ASN A 351 -19.37 6.31 -0.03
CA ASN A 351 -18.75 5.13 -0.63
C ASN A 351 -17.22 5.19 -0.47
N GLU A 352 -16.67 4.34 0.40
CA GLU A 352 -15.22 4.19 0.66
C GLU A 352 -14.37 4.04 -0.61
N ALA A 353 -14.88 3.34 -1.62
CA ALA A 353 -14.20 3.17 -2.89
C ALA A 353 -14.08 4.51 -3.65
N SER A 354 -15.09 5.38 -3.55
CA SER A 354 -15.05 6.73 -4.10
C SER A 354 -14.05 7.60 -3.34
N LEU A 355 -14.01 7.50 -2.00
CA LEU A 355 -13.06 8.25 -1.17
C LEU A 355 -11.61 7.89 -1.52
N LYS A 356 -11.28 6.60 -1.52
CA LYS A 356 -9.96 6.08 -1.92
C LYS A 356 -9.57 6.53 -3.33
N SER A 357 -10.51 6.48 -4.28
CA SER A 357 -10.28 6.91 -5.66
C SER A 357 -10.00 8.41 -5.74
N ASN A 358 -10.80 9.26 -5.07
CA ASN A 358 -10.63 10.71 -5.11
C ASN A 358 -9.31 11.14 -4.49
N ILE A 359 -8.96 10.63 -3.30
CA ILE A 359 -7.68 10.91 -2.65
C ILE A 359 -6.51 10.42 -3.52
N GLY A 360 -6.64 9.22 -4.11
CA GLY A 360 -5.67 8.67 -5.03
C GLY A 360 -5.43 9.54 -6.27
N ASN A 361 -6.51 10.07 -6.86
CA ASN A 361 -6.48 10.99 -7.99
C ASN A 361 -5.83 12.33 -7.60
N LEU A 362 -6.24 12.94 -6.50
CA LEU A 362 -5.65 14.19 -5.99
C LEU A 362 -4.15 14.04 -5.77
N ARG A 363 -3.73 12.97 -5.10
CA ARG A 363 -2.31 12.63 -4.92
C ARG A 363 -1.58 12.59 -6.26
N TYR A 364 -2.13 11.89 -7.26
CA TYR A 364 -1.52 11.80 -8.59
C TYR A 364 -1.44 13.17 -9.28
N ILE A 365 -2.50 13.97 -9.18
CA ILE A 365 -2.59 15.30 -9.77
C ILE A 365 -1.50 16.22 -9.21
N PHE A 366 -1.36 16.31 -7.88
CA PHE A 366 -0.34 17.17 -7.27
C PHE A 366 1.08 16.67 -7.52
N ILE A 367 1.30 15.34 -7.53
CA ILE A 367 2.60 14.77 -7.90
C ILE A 367 2.97 15.06 -9.36
N THR A 368 2.02 15.07 -10.28
CA THR A 368 2.32 15.13 -11.71
C THR A 368 2.27 16.56 -12.25
N PHE A 369 1.28 17.35 -11.86
CA PHE A 369 0.95 18.61 -12.53
C PHE A 369 1.32 19.87 -11.75
N ALA A 370 1.39 19.82 -10.42
CA ALA A 370 1.83 20.95 -9.61
C ALA A 370 3.38 21.08 -9.59
N THR A 371 3.93 22.23 -9.20
CA THR A 371 5.38 22.38 -8.99
C THR A 371 5.72 22.20 -7.52
N GLN A 372 6.94 21.76 -7.19
CA GLN A 372 7.39 21.70 -5.79
C GLN A 372 7.27 23.07 -5.12
N LYS A 373 7.78 24.13 -5.79
CA LYS A 373 7.70 25.52 -5.32
C LYS A 373 6.27 25.94 -4.93
N SER A 374 5.30 25.75 -5.83
CA SER A 374 3.90 26.12 -5.55
C SER A 374 3.28 25.33 -4.39
N LEU A 375 3.67 24.06 -4.21
CA LEU A 375 3.17 23.23 -3.12
C LEU A 375 3.79 23.66 -1.78
N ASP A 376 5.10 23.94 -1.77
CA ASP A 376 5.84 24.39 -0.60
C ASP A 376 5.43 25.80 -0.16
N GLU A 377 5.07 26.69 -1.09
CA GLU A 377 4.63 28.07 -0.78
C GLU A 377 3.19 28.11 -0.25
N HIS A 378 2.25 27.43 -0.92
CA HIS A 378 0.81 27.64 -0.69
C HIS A 378 0.08 26.50 0.01
N GLY A 379 0.71 25.32 0.18
CA GLY A 379 0.08 24.20 0.87
C GLY A 379 -1.25 23.76 0.22
N LEU A 380 -2.25 23.40 1.02
CA LEU A 380 -3.58 23.00 0.53
C LEU A 380 -4.35 24.12 -0.20
N ASN A 381 -3.95 25.38 -0.02
CA ASN A 381 -4.55 26.54 -0.70
C ASN A 381 -3.97 26.80 -2.11
N VAL A 382 -3.11 25.90 -2.61
CA VAL A 382 -2.47 26.02 -3.94
C VAL A 382 -3.46 26.22 -5.09
N LEU A 383 -4.72 25.76 -4.97
CA LEU A 383 -5.74 25.91 -6.00
C LEU A 383 -6.38 27.31 -6.05
N THR A 384 -6.30 28.08 -4.97
CA THR A 384 -6.83 29.45 -4.87
C THR A 384 -5.74 30.52 -4.91
N ALA A 385 -4.51 30.15 -4.56
CA ALA A 385 -3.35 31.02 -4.63
C ALA A 385 -3.16 31.66 -6.02
N ASP A 386 -2.59 32.86 -6.03
CA ASP A 386 -2.25 33.64 -7.22
C ASP A 386 -3.40 33.73 -8.23
N ASN A 387 -4.60 34.04 -7.74
CA ASN A 387 -5.82 34.14 -8.55
C ASN A 387 -6.08 32.86 -9.40
N HIS A 388 -5.89 31.70 -8.77
CA HIS A 388 -6.06 30.38 -9.36
C HIS A 388 -5.05 30.01 -10.45
N ALA A 389 -3.90 30.68 -10.56
CA ALA A 389 -2.91 30.42 -11.61
C ALA A 389 -2.47 28.94 -11.65
N ASN A 390 -2.11 28.37 -10.49
CA ASN A 390 -1.71 26.96 -10.39
C ASN A 390 -2.84 26.00 -10.77
N PHE A 391 -4.09 26.33 -10.42
CA PHE A 391 -5.24 25.51 -10.79
C PHE A 391 -5.45 25.50 -12.31
N ARG A 392 -5.35 26.66 -12.98
CA ARG A 392 -5.43 26.75 -14.45
C ARG A 392 -4.34 25.92 -15.13
N VAL A 393 -3.10 26.01 -14.64
CA VAL A 393 -1.97 25.21 -15.16
C VAL A 393 -2.22 23.71 -15.00
N ILE A 394 -2.72 23.27 -13.84
CA ILE A 394 -3.06 21.86 -13.61
C ILE A 394 -4.14 21.41 -14.60
N LYS A 395 -5.23 22.18 -14.77
CA LYS A 395 -6.33 21.80 -15.67
C LYS A 395 -5.89 21.80 -17.13
N ALA A 396 -5.08 22.78 -17.55
CA ALA A 396 -4.50 22.87 -18.88
C ALA A 396 -3.65 21.62 -19.20
N ARG A 397 -2.72 21.25 -18.32
CA ARG A 397 -1.88 20.05 -18.51
C ARG A 397 -2.69 18.77 -18.60
N ILE A 398 -3.74 18.62 -17.79
CA ILE A 398 -4.65 17.47 -17.88
C ILE A 398 -5.37 17.47 -19.24
N ASN A 399 -5.82 18.63 -19.72
CA ASN A 399 -6.47 18.77 -21.01
C ASN A 399 -5.52 18.45 -22.17
N ASP A 400 -4.27 18.89 -22.11
CA ASP A 400 -3.24 18.58 -23.11
C ASP A 400 -3.02 17.08 -23.24
N LEU A 401 -2.99 16.34 -22.12
CA LEU A 401 -2.89 14.87 -22.16
C LEU A 401 -4.07 14.19 -22.87
N VAL A 402 -5.27 14.77 -22.80
CA VAL A 402 -6.43 14.28 -23.55
C VAL A 402 -6.28 14.59 -25.04
N LEU A 403 -5.85 15.81 -25.38
CA LEU A 403 -5.61 16.22 -26.77
C LEU A 403 -4.50 15.39 -27.43
N GLU A 404 -3.48 14.99 -26.66
CA GLU A 404 -2.40 14.09 -27.09
C GLU A 404 -2.79 12.60 -27.08
N GLY A 405 -4.01 12.24 -26.65
CA GLY A 405 -4.47 10.85 -26.56
C GLY A 405 -3.79 10.01 -25.48
N LYS A 406 -3.04 10.63 -24.56
CA LYS A 406 -2.34 9.93 -23.46
C LYS A 406 -3.28 9.50 -22.34
N ILE A 407 -4.38 10.21 -22.14
CA ILE A 407 -5.44 9.82 -21.20
C ILE A 407 -6.82 9.91 -21.86
N GLN A 408 -7.75 9.09 -21.38
CA GLN A 408 -9.13 9.10 -21.86
C GLN A 408 -9.91 10.30 -21.29
N PRO A 409 -10.90 10.86 -22.00
CA PRO A 409 -11.76 11.94 -21.49
C PRO A 409 -12.45 11.58 -20.16
N THR A 410 -12.81 10.30 -19.99
CA THR A 410 -13.37 9.78 -18.73
C THR A 410 -12.40 9.90 -17.56
N THR A 411 -11.09 9.72 -17.80
CA THR A 411 -10.04 9.91 -16.79
C THR A 411 -9.88 11.39 -16.43
N GLN A 412 -9.89 12.30 -17.41
CA GLN A 412 -9.90 13.75 -17.17
C GLN A 412 -11.10 14.15 -16.30
N ASN A 413 -12.30 13.68 -16.62
CA ASN A 413 -13.48 13.96 -15.80
C ASN A 413 -13.30 13.43 -14.36
N GLY A 414 -12.74 12.22 -14.18
CA GLY A 414 -12.40 11.70 -12.86
C GLY A 414 -11.45 12.61 -12.08
N TYR A 415 -10.44 13.19 -12.74
CA TYR A 415 -9.54 14.17 -12.13
C TYR A 415 -10.25 15.48 -11.76
N TYR A 416 -11.06 16.03 -12.66
CA TYR A 416 -11.80 17.27 -12.42
C TYR A 416 -12.84 17.12 -11.31
N GLN A 417 -13.55 15.99 -11.24
CA GLN A 417 -14.44 15.69 -10.12
C GLN A 417 -13.70 15.59 -8.80
N SER A 418 -12.50 15.00 -8.79
CA SER A 418 -11.67 14.92 -7.57
C SER A 418 -11.21 16.31 -7.11
N LEU A 419 -10.81 17.18 -8.05
CA LEU A 419 -10.45 18.58 -7.78
C LEU A 419 -11.64 19.40 -7.29
N ARG A 420 -12.82 19.21 -7.90
CA ARG A 420 -14.06 19.85 -7.47
C ARG A 420 -14.43 19.42 -6.05
N TRP A 421 -14.33 18.13 -5.75
CA TRP A 421 -14.55 17.60 -4.41
C TRP A 421 -13.60 18.25 -3.40
N LEU A 422 -12.29 18.29 -3.66
CA LEU A 422 -11.33 18.96 -2.77
C LEU A 422 -11.69 20.43 -2.55
N CYS A 423 -12.12 21.16 -3.59
CA CYS A 423 -12.53 22.56 -3.46
C CYS A 423 -13.73 22.71 -2.52
N VAL A 424 -14.73 21.82 -2.61
CA VAL A 424 -15.89 21.82 -1.71
C VAL A 424 -15.45 21.58 -0.26
N GLU A 425 -14.65 20.54 -0.02
CA GLU A 425 -14.24 20.18 1.35
C GLU A 425 -13.31 21.23 1.99
N THR A 426 -12.46 21.88 1.18
CA THR A 426 -11.57 22.95 1.65
C THR A 426 -12.20 24.35 1.57
N LYS A 427 -13.49 24.46 1.20
CA LYS A 427 -14.22 25.72 1.01
C LYS A 427 -13.53 26.69 0.02
N GLN A 428 -12.81 26.14 -0.96
CA GLN A 428 -12.16 26.87 -2.04
C GLN A 428 -13.08 27.00 -3.26
N LYS A 429 -12.95 28.09 -4.03
CA LYS A 429 -13.74 28.29 -5.26
C LYS A 429 -13.22 27.39 -6.39
N TYR A 430 -14.10 26.55 -6.94
CA TYR A 430 -13.81 25.75 -8.12
C TYR A 430 -13.89 26.58 -9.41
N ILE A 431 -12.87 26.50 -10.27
CA ILE A 431 -12.86 27.15 -11.59
C ILE A 431 -13.33 26.19 -12.69
N LYS A 432 -14.16 26.68 -13.61
CA LYS A 432 -14.77 25.87 -14.70
C LYS A 432 -13.92 25.79 -15.97
N ASP A 433 -12.73 26.41 -15.98
CA ASP A 433 -11.82 26.44 -17.14
C ASP A 433 -11.57 25.02 -17.66
N TYR A 434 -11.66 24.78 -18.97
CA TYR A 434 -11.51 23.46 -19.63
C TYR A 434 -12.61 22.41 -19.34
N ASP A 435 -13.68 22.72 -18.60
CA ASP A 435 -14.80 21.76 -18.38
C ASP A 435 -15.65 21.53 -19.65
N GLN A 436 -15.64 22.47 -20.60
CA GLN A 436 -16.56 22.50 -21.75
C GLN A 436 -16.10 21.68 -22.98
N ALA A 437 -14.85 21.24 -23.06
CA ALA A 437 -14.31 20.49 -24.22
C ALA A 437 -14.88 19.06 -24.38
N VAL A 438 -15.88 18.72 -23.56
CA VAL A 438 -16.22 17.36 -23.16
C VAL A 438 -17.60 16.92 -23.69
N SER A 439 -18.49 17.83 -24.11
CA SER A 439 -19.88 17.49 -24.44
C SER A 439 -20.07 16.71 -25.75
N GLN A 440 -19.30 17.00 -26.81
CA GLN A 440 -19.44 16.30 -28.11
C GLN A 440 -18.60 15.02 -28.22
N ARG A 441 -17.39 14.99 -27.64
CA ARG A 441 -16.54 13.77 -27.65
C ARG A 441 -17.02 12.70 -26.68
N ASN A 442 -17.65 13.05 -25.55
CA ASN A 442 -18.16 12.07 -24.60
C ASN A 442 -19.31 11.23 -25.15
N PHE A 443 -20.16 11.79 -26.02
CA PHE A 443 -21.25 11.02 -26.62
C PHE A 443 -20.69 9.90 -27.50
N LEU A 444 -19.75 10.21 -28.38
CA LEU A 444 -19.13 9.26 -29.32
C LEU A 444 -18.11 8.31 -28.65
N ALA A 445 -17.27 8.80 -27.74
CA ALA A 445 -16.28 7.96 -27.03
C ALA A 445 -16.91 7.07 -25.94
N SER A 446 -18.09 7.44 -25.42
CA SER A 446 -18.86 6.56 -24.51
C SER A 446 -19.51 5.40 -25.25
N GLN A 447 -19.79 5.54 -26.55
CA GLN A 447 -20.23 4.45 -27.43
C GLN A 447 -19.09 3.50 -27.82
N ASP A 448 -17.87 3.99 -28.08
CA ASP A 448 -16.74 3.12 -28.46
C ASP A 448 -16.17 2.28 -27.29
N LEU A 449 -16.48 2.62 -26.03
CA LEU A 449 -16.10 1.85 -24.84
C LEU A 449 -17.23 0.95 -24.31
N LEU A 450 -18.26 0.70 -25.13
CA LEU A 450 -19.32 -0.29 -24.88
C LEU A 450 -18.68 -1.68 -24.76
N THR A 451 -18.37 -2.05 -23.52
CA THR A 451 -17.94 -3.40 -23.12
C THR A 451 -18.81 -4.47 -23.81
N ASN A 452 -18.20 -5.28 -24.66
CA ASN A 452 -18.83 -6.43 -25.32
C ASN A 452 -19.47 -7.33 -24.26
N SER A 453 -20.76 -7.65 -24.34
CA SER A 453 -21.32 -8.73 -23.53
C SER A 453 -20.63 -10.06 -23.80
N TYR A 454 -20.80 -11.05 -22.91
CA TYR A 454 -20.39 -12.40 -23.21
C TYR A 454 -21.26 -12.96 -24.33
N THR A 455 -20.62 -13.50 -25.37
CA THR A 455 -21.30 -14.36 -26.33
C THR A 455 -21.90 -15.57 -25.60
N GLN A 456 -22.90 -16.21 -26.22
CA GLN A 456 -23.47 -17.43 -25.65
C GLN A 456 -22.43 -18.51 -25.37
N LYS A 457 -21.47 -18.69 -26.29
CA LYS A 457 -20.36 -19.63 -26.14
C LYS A 457 -19.50 -19.28 -24.92
N GLU A 458 -19.08 -18.03 -24.79
CA GLU A 458 -18.25 -17.61 -23.66
C GLU A 458 -18.98 -17.79 -22.32
N LEU A 459 -20.26 -17.42 -22.24
CA LEU A 459 -21.05 -17.58 -21.02
C LEU A 459 -21.20 -19.06 -20.66
N MET A 460 -21.50 -19.93 -21.63
CA MET A 460 -21.61 -21.36 -21.40
C MET A 460 -20.28 -21.97 -20.97
N THR A 461 -19.16 -21.52 -21.53
CA THR A 461 -17.83 -21.94 -21.07
C THR A 461 -17.61 -21.53 -19.62
N ILE A 462 -17.91 -20.30 -19.22
CA ILE A 462 -17.80 -19.86 -17.82
C ILE A 462 -18.68 -20.71 -16.91
N LEU A 463 -19.94 -20.93 -17.29
CA LEU A 463 -20.90 -21.70 -16.48
C LEU A 463 -20.46 -23.16 -16.32
N ASN A 464 -20.00 -23.81 -17.39
CA ASN A 464 -19.53 -25.20 -17.37
C ASN A 464 -18.30 -25.35 -16.44
N HIS A 465 -17.35 -24.43 -16.53
CA HIS A 465 -16.18 -24.43 -15.64
C HIS A 465 -16.57 -24.11 -14.20
N LEU A 466 -17.53 -23.21 -13.97
CA LEU A 466 -18.04 -22.93 -12.63
C LEU A 466 -18.72 -24.16 -12.01
N ILE A 467 -19.53 -24.89 -12.78
CA ILE A 467 -20.14 -26.16 -12.36
C ILE A 467 -19.05 -27.20 -12.06
N ASN A 468 -18.00 -27.29 -12.89
CA ASN A 468 -16.87 -28.17 -12.62
C ASN A 468 -16.14 -27.79 -11.32
N ALA A 469 -15.92 -26.50 -11.07
CA ALA A 469 -15.34 -26.00 -9.84
C ALA A 469 -16.18 -26.35 -8.61
N ILE A 470 -17.52 -26.27 -8.70
CA ILE A 470 -18.42 -26.70 -7.63
C ILE A 470 -18.26 -28.20 -7.36
N LYS A 471 -18.17 -29.04 -8.40
CA LYS A 471 -18.01 -30.49 -8.26
C LYS A 471 -16.67 -30.88 -7.61
N ILE A 472 -15.57 -30.27 -8.07
CA ILE A 472 -14.22 -30.57 -7.58
C ILE A 472 -14.05 -30.11 -6.13
N ASN A 473 -14.64 -28.97 -5.76
CA ASN A 473 -14.45 -28.37 -4.43
C ASN A 473 -15.61 -28.70 -3.46
N LYS A 474 -16.31 -29.83 -3.64
CA LYS A 474 -17.49 -30.20 -2.84
C LYS A 474 -17.27 -30.21 -1.31
N ASP A 475 -16.04 -30.42 -0.87
CA ASP A 475 -15.64 -30.50 0.55
C ASP A 475 -14.98 -29.20 1.06
N ASP A 476 -14.76 -28.21 0.18
CA ASP A 476 -14.22 -26.90 0.53
C ASP A 476 -15.33 -25.84 0.52
N CYS A 477 -15.94 -25.64 1.69
CA CYS A 477 -17.03 -24.68 1.89
C CYS A 477 -16.65 -23.24 1.52
N SER A 478 -15.38 -22.85 1.68
CA SER A 478 -14.90 -21.50 1.34
C SER A 478 -14.88 -21.29 -0.17
N ARG A 479 -14.36 -22.27 -0.92
CA ARG A 479 -14.37 -22.24 -2.39
C ARG A 479 -15.79 -22.37 -2.95
N LEU A 480 -16.63 -23.20 -2.33
CA LEU A 480 -18.05 -23.27 -2.70
C LEU A 480 -18.75 -21.92 -2.48
N MET A 481 -18.49 -21.20 -1.39
CA MET A 481 -19.06 -19.87 -1.20
C MET A 481 -18.74 -18.95 -2.39
N VAL A 482 -17.48 -18.92 -2.82
CA VAL A 482 -17.05 -18.10 -3.98
C VAL A 482 -17.75 -18.54 -5.27
N ALA A 483 -17.91 -19.85 -5.47
CA ALA A 483 -18.59 -20.39 -6.64
C ALA A 483 -20.08 -20.02 -6.68
N TYR A 484 -20.78 -20.17 -5.56
CA TYR A 484 -22.20 -19.83 -5.43
C TYR A 484 -22.44 -18.33 -5.51
N PHE A 485 -21.51 -17.48 -5.03
CA PHE A 485 -21.55 -16.04 -5.30
C PHE A 485 -21.59 -15.75 -6.81
N ALA A 486 -20.69 -16.37 -7.58
CA ALA A 486 -20.66 -16.19 -9.04
C ALA A 486 -21.94 -16.70 -9.71
N LEU A 487 -22.47 -17.84 -9.25
CA LEU A 487 -23.69 -18.43 -9.79
C LEU A 487 -24.91 -17.53 -9.53
N ILE A 488 -25.04 -16.99 -8.32
CA ILE A 488 -26.08 -16.02 -7.96
C ILE A 488 -25.95 -14.76 -8.81
N GLN A 489 -24.73 -14.25 -9.00
CA GLN A 489 -24.52 -13.07 -9.86
C GLN A 489 -24.87 -13.35 -11.34
N ILE A 490 -24.56 -14.53 -11.86
CA ILE A 490 -24.91 -14.93 -13.23
C ILE A 490 -26.43 -15.07 -13.38
N ALA A 491 -27.12 -15.61 -12.37
CA ALA A 491 -28.57 -15.82 -12.40
C ALA A 491 -29.35 -14.50 -12.26
N THR A 492 -28.89 -13.61 -11.38
CA THR A 492 -29.63 -12.37 -11.02
C THR A 492 -29.17 -11.14 -11.81
N GLY A 493 -27.94 -11.13 -12.33
CA GLY A 493 -27.34 -9.93 -12.94
C GLY A 493 -27.05 -8.79 -11.94
N LEU A 494 -27.16 -9.04 -10.63
CA LEU A 494 -26.94 -8.01 -9.61
C LEU A 494 -25.50 -7.48 -9.61
N ASN A 495 -25.36 -6.22 -9.20
CA ASN A 495 -24.05 -5.59 -9.05
C ASN A 495 -23.28 -6.28 -7.91
N VAL A 496 -21.96 -6.46 -8.08
CA VAL A 496 -21.11 -7.05 -7.02
C VAL A 496 -21.25 -6.28 -5.71
N SER A 497 -21.24 -4.95 -5.75
CA SER A 497 -21.38 -4.13 -4.55
C SER A 497 -22.73 -4.31 -3.85
N THR A 498 -23.80 -4.57 -4.62
CA THR A 498 -25.15 -4.83 -4.10
C THR A 498 -25.22 -6.22 -3.48
N LEU A 499 -24.71 -7.26 -4.15
CA LEU A 499 -24.65 -8.60 -3.57
C LEU A 499 -23.80 -8.64 -2.29
N CYS A 500 -22.66 -7.96 -2.28
CA CYS A 500 -21.77 -7.87 -1.12
C CYS A 500 -22.34 -7.00 0.03
N SER A 501 -23.41 -6.23 -0.19
CA SER A 501 -24.05 -5.47 0.89
C SER A 501 -25.11 -6.26 1.65
N LEU A 502 -25.49 -7.45 1.17
CA LEU A 502 -26.48 -8.29 1.84
C LEU A 502 -25.94 -8.78 3.19
N LYS A 503 -26.77 -8.70 4.22
CA LYS A 503 -26.50 -9.19 5.57
C LYS A 503 -27.46 -10.31 5.94
N ASP A 504 -27.04 -11.17 6.85
CA ASP A 504 -27.81 -12.28 7.41
C ASP A 504 -28.55 -11.81 8.67
N THR A 505 -29.48 -10.86 8.50
CA THR A 505 -30.32 -10.29 9.55
C THR A 505 -31.77 -10.17 9.05
N GLU A 506 -32.74 -10.03 9.95
CA GLU A 506 -34.17 -9.94 9.59
C GLU A 506 -34.49 -8.70 8.73
N GLU A 507 -33.78 -7.59 8.95
CA GLU A 507 -33.91 -6.38 8.12
C GLU A 507 -33.56 -6.65 6.65
N TYR A 508 -32.59 -7.54 6.39
CA TYR A 508 -32.08 -7.83 5.05
C TYR A 508 -32.74 -9.05 4.42
N ILE A 509 -33.10 -10.06 5.23
CA ILE A 509 -33.68 -11.31 4.78
C ILE A 509 -34.80 -11.71 5.73
N HIS A 510 -36.05 -11.58 5.28
CA HIS A 510 -37.22 -12.02 6.04
C HIS A 510 -38.18 -12.84 5.17
N VAL A 511 -38.98 -13.66 5.84
CA VAL A 511 -40.09 -14.40 5.25
C VAL A 511 -41.35 -13.61 5.56
N ASP A 512 -42.28 -13.55 4.60
CA ASP A 512 -43.55 -12.86 4.80
C ASP A 512 -44.33 -13.47 5.99
N ASP A 513 -44.81 -12.60 6.88
CA ASP A 513 -45.54 -13.00 8.09
C ASP A 513 -46.83 -13.77 7.76
N ASN A 514 -47.48 -13.41 6.64
CA ASN A 514 -48.74 -13.99 6.19
C ASN A 514 -48.53 -15.14 5.18
N ASN A 515 -47.34 -15.22 4.56
CA ASN A 515 -47.03 -16.24 3.53
C ASN A 515 -45.62 -16.82 3.66
N LYS A 516 -45.51 -17.99 4.32
CA LYS A 516 -44.24 -18.72 4.51
C LYS A 516 -43.51 -19.15 3.22
N ASN A 517 -44.15 -19.02 2.06
CA ASN A 517 -43.52 -19.31 0.76
C ASN A 517 -42.86 -18.09 0.13
N LEU A 518 -43.01 -16.89 0.70
CA LEU A 518 -42.56 -15.64 0.12
C LEU A 518 -41.41 -15.06 0.94
N TYR A 519 -40.28 -14.83 0.27
CA TYR A 519 -39.02 -14.38 0.87
C TYR A 519 -38.64 -13.02 0.29
N TYR A 520 -38.27 -12.10 1.17
CA TYR A 520 -37.80 -10.76 0.80
C TYR A 520 -36.30 -10.65 1.07
N PHE A 521 -35.58 -10.15 0.07
CA PHE A 521 -34.15 -9.85 0.16
C PHE A 521 -33.95 -8.35 -0.10
N ASN A 522 -33.58 -7.62 0.94
CA ASN A 522 -33.36 -6.18 0.91
C ASN A 522 -31.87 -5.88 0.71
N PHE A 523 -31.55 -5.10 -0.33
CA PHE A 523 -30.19 -4.68 -0.64
C PHE A 523 -30.05 -3.15 -0.55
N ILE A 524 -29.11 -2.67 0.27
CA ILE A 524 -28.89 -1.22 0.42
C ILE A 524 -27.96 -0.68 -0.67
N LYS A 525 -28.44 0.27 -1.48
CA LYS A 525 -27.64 0.96 -2.50
C LYS A 525 -27.00 2.24 -1.96
N ALA A 526 -25.77 2.13 -1.47
CA ALA A 526 -25.00 3.29 -1.01
C ALA A 526 -24.83 4.43 -2.05
N ARG A 527 -24.91 4.13 -3.36
CA ARG A 527 -24.78 5.16 -4.42
C ARG A 527 -26.11 5.80 -4.85
N ALA A 528 -27.23 5.33 -4.31
CA ALA A 528 -28.57 5.83 -4.63
C ALA A 528 -29.24 6.35 -3.35
N ALA A 529 -28.56 7.25 -2.62
CA ALA A 529 -29.04 7.83 -1.36
C ALA A 529 -29.47 6.80 -0.31
N HIS A 530 -28.80 5.64 -0.26
CA HIS A 530 -29.14 4.53 0.63
C HIS A 530 -30.53 3.91 0.40
N ASN A 531 -31.10 4.10 -0.79
CA ASN A 531 -32.35 3.42 -1.15
C ASN A 531 -32.21 1.89 -1.05
N THR A 532 -33.25 1.26 -0.53
CA THR A 532 -33.38 -0.19 -0.42
C THR A 532 -33.95 -0.75 -1.71
N GLU A 533 -33.28 -1.74 -2.30
CA GLU A 533 -33.78 -2.56 -3.39
C GLU A 533 -34.28 -3.89 -2.83
N THR A 534 -35.59 -4.11 -2.86
CA THR A 534 -36.22 -5.34 -2.37
C THR A 534 -36.47 -6.32 -3.51
N HIS A 535 -35.92 -7.53 -3.39
CA HIS A 535 -36.17 -8.66 -4.28
C HIS A 535 -37.10 -9.65 -3.61
N VAL A 536 -38.13 -10.08 -4.33
CA VAL A 536 -39.11 -11.06 -3.84
C VAL A 536 -38.87 -12.39 -4.52
N TYR A 537 -38.72 -13.45 -3.73
CA TYR A 537 -38.58 -14.82 -4.22
C TYR A 537 -39.68 -15.71 -3.63
N PHE A 538 -40.20 -16.62 -4.44
CA PHE A 538 -41.22 -17.57 -4.04
C PHE A 538 -40.65 -18.98 -3.96
N LYS A 539 -40.98 -19.72 -2.90
CA LYS A 539 -40.39 -21.04 -2.62
C LYS A 539 -40.83 -22.12 -3.59
N ASN A 540 -42.07 -22.05 -4.08
CA ASN A 540 -42.66 -23.09 -4.92
C ASN A 540 -42.62 -22.76 -6.42
N THR A 541 -41.70 -21.88 -6.85
CA THR A 541 -41.47 -21.61 -8.28
C THR A 541 -40.50 -22.59 -8.93
N GLU A 542 -40.57 -22.66 -10.26
CA GLU A 542 -39.52 -23.26 -11.08
C GLU A 542 -38.18 -22.51 -10.94
N ASP A 543 -38.23 -21.20 -10.63
CA ASP A 543 -37.05 -20.41 -10.31
C ASP A 543 -36.32 -20.96 -9.06
N LYS A 544 -35.05 -21.36 -9.26
CA LYS A 544 -34.20 -21.94 -8.23
C LYS A 544 -33.27 -20.94 -7.54
N ILE A 545 -33.35 -19.65 -7.84
CA ILE A 545 -32.48 -18.62 -7.23
C ILE A 545 -32.60 -18.59 -5.70
N LEU A 546 -33.82 -18.70 -5.15
CA LEU A 546 -34.02 -18.77 -3.69
C LEU A 546 -33.19 -19.88 -3.05
N TYR A 547 -33.18 -21.07 -3.66
CA TYR A 547 -32.45 -22.22 -3.12
C TYR A 547 -30.94 -22.02 -3.14
N LEU A 548 -30.40 -21.20 -4.06
CA LEU A 548 -29.00 -20.81 -4.03
C LEU A 548 -28.69 -19.94 -2.80
N TYR A 549 -29.54 -18.95 -2.50
CA TYR A 549 -29.40 -18.14 -1.30
C TYR A 549 -29.56 -18.96 -0.02
N LEU A 550 -30.59 -19.80 0.08
CA LEU A 550 -30.80 -20.64 1.26
C LEU A 550 -29.65 -21.63 1.48
N TYR A 551 -29.13 -22.25 0.43
CA TYR A 551 -27.97 -23.13 0.54
C TYR A 551 -26.72 -22.39 1.04
N VAL A 552 -26.49 -21.17 0.55
CA VAL A 552 -25.40 -20.31 1.04
C VAL A 552 -25.61 -19.98 2.52
N ARG A 553 -26.79 -19.49 2.89
CA ARG A 553 -27.13 -19.04 4.25
C ARG A 553 -27.06 -20.17 5.27
N GLU A 554 -27.74 -21.26 4.99
CA GLU A 554 -28.02 -22.32 5.96
C GLU A 554 -26.88 -23.34 6.07
N LYS A 555 -26.07 -23.49 5.02
CA LYS A 555 -24.98 -24.48 4.98
C LYS A 555 -23.60 -23.84 4.83
N LEU A 556 -23.34 -23.17 3.71
CA LEU A 556 -21.98 -22.72 3.40
C LEU A 556 -21.46 -21.67 4.38
N ARG A 557 -22.27 -20.65 4.69
CA ARG A 557 -21.90 -19.54 5.58
C ARG A 557 -21.52 -20.04 6.97
N LYS A 558 -22.35 -20.91 7.57
CA LYS A 558 -22.09 -21.52 8.88
C LYS A 558 -20.78 -22.30 8.89
N GLN A 559 -20.58 -23.19 7.91
CA GLN A 559 -19.35 -23.99 7.82
C GLN A 559 -18.08 -23.15 7.60
N VAL A 560 -18.16 -22.05 6.85
CA VAL A 560 -17.03 -21.13 6.65
C VAL A 560 -16.66 -20.44 7.96
N ILE A 561 -17.66 -19.95 8.71
CA ILE A 561 -17.44 -19.29 10.00
C ILE A 561 -16.84 -20.28 11.01
N GLU A 562 -17.38 -21.49 11.10
CA GLU A 562 -16.89 -22.56 12.00
C GLU A 562 -15.42 -22.95 11.73
N LYS A 563 -14.97 -22.87 10.47
CA LYS A 563 -13.59 -23.23 10.08
C LYS A 563 -12.59 -22.07 10.16
N ALA A 564 -13.01 -20.87 10.56
CA ALA A 564 -12.14 -19.70 10.63
C ALA A 564 -11.10 -19.81 11.75
N LYS A 565 -9.88 -19.29 11.50
CA LYS A 565 -8.78 -19.28 12.49
C LYS A 565 -8.70 -18.01 13.35
N ASN A 566 -9.64 -17.08 13.16
CA ASN A 566 -9.73 -15.79 13.85
C ASN A 566 -11.13 -15.62 14.46
N PRO A 567 -11.47 -16.41 15.50
CA PRO A 567 -12.82 -16.45 16.08
C PRO A 567 -13.29 -15.11 16.67
N GLU A 568 -12.36 -14.20 16.98
CA GLU A 568 -12.64 -12.85 17.46
C GLU A 568 -13.30 -11.95 16.41
N PHE A 569 -13.12 -12.24 15.11
CA PHE A 569 -13.73 -11.46 14.04
C PHE A 569 -15.16 -11.94 13.77
N THR A 570 -16.14 -11.12 14.15
CA THR A 570 -17.57 -11.37 13.92
C THR A 570 -18.12 -10.51 12.78
N THR A 571 -19.09 -11.05 12.05
CA THR A 571 -19.68 -10.35 10.89
C THR A 571 -21.10 -10.84 10.61
N ASP A 572 -21.97 -9.89 10.25
CA ASP A 572 -23.34 -10.13 9.80
C ASP A 572 -23.45 -10.23 8.27
N TYR A 573 -22.37 -9.95 7.52
CA TYR A 573 -22.41 -10.02 6.07
C TYR A 573 -22.68 -11.44 5.55
N PHE A 574 -23.47 -11.53 4.48
CA PHE A 574 -23.98 -12.78 3.94
C PHE A 574 -22.89 -13.61 3.26
N PHE A 575 -22.09 -12.99 2.40
CA PHE A 575 -21.01 -13.66 1.68
C PHE A 575 -19.67 -13.51 2.40
N VAL A 576 -19.14 -14.63 2.89
CA VAL A 576 -17.86 -14.70 3.63
C VAL A 576 -17.02 -15.88 3.17
N PHE A 577 -15.71 -15.75 3.11
CA PHE A 577 -14.80 -16.83 2.70
C PHE A 577 -13.50 -16.81 3.51
N LEU A 578 -12.71 -17.89 3.42
CA LEU A 578 -11.43 -17.99 4.11
C LEU A 578 -10.27 -17.50 3.24
N SER A 579 -9.37 -16.73 3.85
CA SER A 579 -8.07 -16.37 3.27
C SER A 579 -7.15 -17.60 3.14
N LYS A 580 -6.01 -17.45 2.45
CA LYS A 580 -4.99 -18.51 2.37
C LYS A 580 -4.46 -18.95 3.73
N LEU A 581 -4.52 -18.09 4.75
CA LEU A 581 -4.07 -18.39 6.11
C LEU A 581 -5.16 -19.07 6.95
N GLY A 582 -6.41 -19.12 6.47
CA GLY A 582 -7.56 -19.64 7.20
C GLY A 582 -8.37 -18.58 7.94
N ASN A 583 -8.03 -17.30 7.83
CA ASN A 583 -8.79 -16.22 8.46
C ASN A 583 -10.06 -15.90 7.66
N LEU A 584 -11.17 -15.70 8.36
CA LEU A 584 -12.46 -15.24 7.84
C LEU A 584 -12.33 -13.87 7.17
N GLN A 585 -12.95 -13.72 6.00
CA GLN A 585 -12.99 -12.49 5.21
C GLN A 585 -14.40 -12.24 4.70
N VAL A 586 -14.82 -10.98 4.72
CA VAL A 586 -16.06 -10.55 4.07
C VAL A 586 -15.83 -10.36 2.57
N ALA A 587 -16.76 -10.84 1.75
CA ALA A 587 -16.75 -10.61 0.31
C ALA A 587 -17.02 -9.13 -0.01
N ASN A 588 -16.19 -8.54 -0.85
CA ASN A 588 -16.35 -7.18 -1.33
C ASN A 588 -15.93 -7.09 -2.81
N HIS A 589 -16.17 -5.93 -3.42
CA HIS A 589 -15.91 -5.71 -4.84
C HIS A 589 -14.44 -5.87 -5.27
N GLU A 590 -13.48 -5.72 -4.35
CA GLU A 590 -12.04 -5.86 -4.67
C GLU A 590 -11.58 -7.33 -4.61
N ASN A 591 -12.14 -8.14 -3.69
CA ASN A 591 -11.65 -9.48 -3.44
C ASN A 591 -12.45 -10.59 -4.17
N ILE A 592 -13.78 -10.48 -4.29
CA ILE A 592 -14.60 -11.62 -4.67
C ILE A 592 -14.46 -11.96 -6.16
N VAL A 593 -14.41 -10.96 -7.03
CA VAL A 593 -14.20 -11.15 -8.48
C VAL A 593 -12.83 -11.77 -8.76
N LYS A 594 -11.81 -11.38 -7.99
CA LYS A 594 -10.49 -12.00 -8.07
C LYS A 594 -10.56 -13.48 -7.67
N LYS A 595 -11.25 -13.80 -6.57
CA LYS A 595 -11.45 -15.17 -6.10
C LYS A 595 -12.21 -16.05 -7.09
N VAL A 596 -13.24 -15.51 -7.73
CA VAL A 596 -13.97 -16.21 -8.81
C VAL A 596 -13.03 -16.54 -9.97
N ASN A 597 -12.19 -15.58 -10.39
CA ASN A 597 -11.23 -15.84 -11.47
C ASN A 597 -10.13 -16.83 -11.07
N GLU A 598 -9.63 -16.77 -9.82
CA GLU A 598 -8.69 -17.78 -9.29
C GLU A 598 -9.31 -19.18 -9.36
N LEU A 599 -10.55 -19.33 -8.87
CA LEU A 599 -11.29 -20.58 -8.91
C LEU A 599 -11.50 -21.11 -10.33
N LEU A 600 -11.90 -20.24 -11.27
CA LEU A 600 -12.11 -20.62 -12.67
C LEU A 600 -10.80 -20.99 -13.39
N ALA A 601 -9.69 -20.30 -13.08
CA ALA A 601 -8.38 -20.60 -13.66
C ALA A 601 -7.85 -21.97 -13.19
N GLU A 602 -8.07 -22.33 -11.93
CA GLU A 602 -7.67 -23.64 -11.38
C GLU A 602 -8.33 -24.82 -12.08
N VAL A 603 -9.55 -24.64 -12.59
CA VAL A 603 -10.26 -25.66 -13.38
C VAL A 603 -10.05 -25.50 -14.90
N GLY A 604 -9.12 -24.64 -15.31
CA GLY A 604 -8.70 -24.48 -16.69
C GLY A 604 -9.52 -23.51 -17.54
N CYS A 605 -10.37 -22.66 -16.97
CA CYS A 605 -11.15 -21.70 -17.75
C CYS A 605 -10.27 -20.58 -18.32
N HIS A 606 -10.21 -20.46 -19.65
CA HIS A 606 -9.43 -19.44 -20.35
C HIS A 606 -10.16 -18.08 -20.43
N ILE A 607 -11.47 -18.07 -20.15
CA ILE A 607 -12.30 -16.87 -20.25
C ILE A 607 -12.35 -16.18 -18.90
N ARG A 608 -11.84 -14.95 -18.86
CA ARG A 608 -11.84 -14.14 -17.65
C ARG A 608 -13.26 -13.73 -17.27
N TYR A 609 -13.65 -13.99 -16.02
CA TYR A 609 -14.88 -13.50 -15.42
C TYR A 609 -14.78 -12.00 -15.10
N ASN A 610 -15.74 -11.24 -15.62
CA ASN A 610 -15.87 -9.80 -15.42
C ASN A 610 -17.32 -9.52 -15.03
N SER A 611 -17.53 -9.07 -13.80
CA SER A 611 -18.86 -8.85 -13.25
C SER A 611 -19.67 -7.76 -13.97
N LYS A 612 -19.01 -6.70 -14.47
CA LYS A 612 -19.68 -5.65 -15.26
C LYS A 612 -20.15 -6.20 -16.61
N ARG A 613 -19.30 -6.97 -17.28
CA ARG A 613 -19.62 -7.68 -18.53
C ARG A 613 -20.77 -8.67 -18.31
N MET A 614 -20.73 -9.40 -17.20
CA MET A 614 -21.78 -10.35 -16.81
C MET A 614 -23.13 -9.65 -16.59
N ARG A 615 -23.16 -8.59 -15.78
CA ARG A 615 -24.38 -7.79 -15.57
C ARG A 615 -24.96 -7.28 -16.89
N LYS A 616 -24.13 -6.70 -17.77
CA LYS A 616 -24.57 -6.26 -19.10
C LYS A 616 -25.16 -7.42 -19.93
N THR A 617 -24.51 -8.59 -19.90
CA THR A 617 -24.98 -9.79 -20.61
C THR A 617 -26.35 -10.23 -20.11
N VAL A 618 -26.55 -10.29 -18.79
CA VAL A 618 -27.82 -10.67 -18.17
C VAL A 618 -28.90 -9.62 -18.46
N SER A 619 -28.59 -8.34 -18.27
CA SER A 619 -29.47 -7.21 -18.59
C SER A 619 -29.96 -7.25 -20.04
N ASN A 620 -29.09 -7.47 -21.03
CA ASN A 620 -29.53 -7.56 -22.43
C ASN A 620 -30.39 -8.80 -22.70
N ARG A 621 -30.07 -9.94 -22.07
CA ARG A 621 -30.86 -11.17 -22.25
C ARG A 621 -32.25 -11.03 -21.67
N ILE A 622 -32.38 -10.50 -20.45
CA ILE A 622 -33.69 -10.26 -19.84
C ILE A 622 -34.49 -9.31 -20.74
N TYR A 623 -33.88 -8.22 -21.23
CA TYR A 623 -34.53 -7.29 -22.15
C TYR A 623 -35.03 -7.97 -23.43
N LYS A 624 -34.23 -8.87 -24.02
CA LYS A 624 -34.64 -9.68 -25.19
C LYS A 624 -35.76 -10.67 -24.86
N ILE A 625 -35.71 -11.34 -23.70
CA ILE A 625 -36.72 -12.33 -23.25
C ILE A 625 -38.08 -11.67 -22.99
N VAL A 626 -38.11 -10.52 -22.33
CA VAL A 626 -39.36 -9.79 -22.06
C VAL A 626 -39.89 -9.04 -23.29
N LEU A 627 -39.40 -9.39 -24.49
CA LEU A 627 -39.78 -8.78 -25.76
C LEU A 627 -39.69 -7.24 -25.73
N LYS A 628 -38.65 -6.71 -25.06
CA LYS A 628 -38.42 -5.27 -24.90
C LYS A 628 -39.50 -4.52 -24.09
N LYS A 629 -40.38 -5.22 -23.37
CA LYS A 629 -41.36 -4.62 -22.44
C LYS A 629 -40.65 -4.08 -21.19
N PHE A 630 -40.42 -2.77 -21.16
CA PHE A 630 -39.60 -2.16 -20.10
C PHE A 630 -40.25 -2.23 -18.70
N SER A 631 -41.58 -2.21 -18.60
CA SER A 631 -42.27 -2.39 -17.31
C SER A 631 -41.89 -3.71 -16.64
N VAL A 632 -41.97 -4.81 -17.38
CA VAL A 632 -41.57 -6.16 -16.92
C VAL A 632 -40.07 -6.24 -16.68
N TYR A 633 -39.27 -5.62 -17.55
CA TYR A 633 -37.82 -5.53 -17.38
C TYR A 633 -37.42 -4.85 -16.06
N ARG A 634 -38.06 -3.72 -15.74
CA ARG A 634 -37.76 -2.90 -14.55
C ARG A 634 -38.03 -3.68 -13.28
N GLU A 635 -39.11 -4.45 -13.23
CA GLU A 635 -39.43 -5.34 -12.10
C GLU A 635 -38.38 -6.45 -11.90
N LEU A 636 -37.68 -6.87 -12.96
CA LEU A 636 -36.69 -7.95 -12.89
C LEU A 636 -35.25 -7.45 -12.63
N VAL A 637 -34.89 -6.26 -13.13
CA VAL A 637 -33.49 -5.76 -13.10
C VAL A 637 -33.32 -4.46 -12.30
N HIS A 638 -34.42 -3.87 -11.81
CA HIS A 638 -34.47 -2.76 -10.84
C HIS A 638 -33.54 -1.57 -11.15
N HIS A 639 -33.58 -1.11 -12.40
CA HIS A 639 -33.01 0.18 -12.81
C HIS A 639 -33.87 0.80 -13.92
N ASP A 640 -33.78 2.13 -14.05
CA ASP A 640 -34.57 2.89 -15.03
C ASP A 640 -34.08 2.70 -16.46
N PHE A 641 -34.94 3.02 -17.44
CA PHE A 641 -34.65 2.80 -18.86
C PHE A 641 -33.44 3.59 -19.32
N ASP A 642 -33.30 4.83 -18.85
CA ASP A 642 -32.17 5.69 -19.17
C ASP A 642 -30.85 5.08 -18.65
N VAL A 643 -30.87 4.41 -17.49
CA VAL A 643 -29.72 3.66 -16.98
C VAL A 643 -29.43 2.43 -17.86
N PHE A 644 -30.46 1.77 -18.38
CA PHE A 644 -30.32 0.65 -19.31
C PHE A 644 -29.66 1.07 -20.62
N VAL A 645 -30.22 2.06 -21.31
CA VAL A 645 -29.72 2.58 -22.58
C VAL A 645 -28.27 3.07 -22.43
N ARG A 646 -27.97 3.84 -21.39
CA ARG A 646 -26.61 4.42 -21.19
C ARG A 646 -25.53 3.42 -20.82
N HIS A 647 -25.88 2.34 -20.12
CA HIS A 647 -24.87 1.49 -19.47
C HIS A 647 -24.91 0.02 -19.89
N TYR A 648 -26.05 -0.47 -20.37
CA TYR A 648 -26.25 -1.89 -20.61
C TYR A 648 -26.66 -2.19 -22.04
N GLU A 649 -27.38 -1.35 -22.76
CA GLU A 649 -27.83 -1.70 -24.12
C GLU A 649 -26.67 -2.09 -25.06
N GLU A 650 -26.85 -3.22 -25.75
CA GLU A 650 -25.99 -3.65 -26.85
C GLU A 650 -26.39 -2.90 -28.12
N LEU A 651 -25.70 -1.80 -28.41
CA LEU A 651 -25.80 -1.13 -29.70
C LEU A 651 -24.77 -1.73 -30.66
N ASN A 652 -25.24 -2.36 -31.73
CA ASN A 652 -24.40 -2.68 -32.87
C ASN A 652 -24.42 -1.47 -33.80
N ILE A 653 -23.42 -0.59 -33.70
CA ILE A 653 -23.40 0.69 -34.43
C ILE A 653 -23.61 0.47 -35.94
N THR A 654 -23.02 -0.57 -36.53
CA THR A 654 -23.19 -0.91 -37.94
C THR A 654 -24.63 -1.33 -38.25
N GLU A 655 -25.24 -2.16 -37.40
CA GLU A 655 -26.64 -2.58 -37.55
C GLU A 655 -27.62 -1.45 -37.22
N SER A 656 -27.32 -0.56 -36.28
CA SER A 656 -28.10 0.64 -35.97
C SER A 656 -28.04 1.63 -37.13
N ILE A 657 -26.86 1.86 -37.72
CA ILE A 657 -26.70 2.69 -38.93
C ILE A 657 -27.40 2.02 -40.12
N GLU A 658 -27.27 0.70 -40.29
CA GLU A 658 -27.97 -0.04 -41.36
C GLU A 658 -29.48 -0.07 -41.15
N ASN A 659 -29.98 -0.25 -39.93
CA ASN A 659 -31.41 -0.28 -39.60
C ASN A 659 -32.00 1.11 -39.69
N LEU A 660 -31.25 2.15 -39.32
CA LEU A 660 -31.63 3.54 -39.59
C LEU A 660 -31.66 3.77 -41.09
N ALA A 661 -30.61 3.42 -41.84
CA ALA A 661 -30.56 3.58 -43.29
C ALA A 661 -31.66 2.77 -44.01
N LYS A 662 -31.94 1.54 -43.58
CA LYS A 662 -33.02 0.68 -44.08
C LYS A 662 -34.38 1.23 -43.66
N GLY A 663 -34.53 1.75 -42.44
CA GLY A 663 -35.73 2.39 -41.93
C GLY A 663 -36.05 3.66 -42.70
N THR A 664 -35.07 4.55 -42.89
CA THR A 664 -35.17 5.76 -43.71
C THR A 664 -35.36 5.42 -45.18
N LYS A 665 -34.77 4.34 -45.71
CA LYS A 665 -34.99 3.89 -47.10
C LYS A 665 -36.35 3.23 -47.28
N ALA A 666 -36.84 2.47 -46.31
CA ALA A 666 -38.20 1.93 -46.28
C ALA A 666 -39.22 3.06 -46.17
N LEU A 667 -38.92 4.08 -45.35
CA LEU A 667 -39.68 5.33 -45.25
C LEU A 667 -39.69 6.08 -46.59
N GLN A 668 -38.54 6.20 -47.24
CA GLN A 668 -38.41 6.81 -48.57
C GLN A 668 -39.22 6.02 -49.61
N ILE A 669 -39.13 4.69 -49.61
CA ILE A 669 -39.87 3.81 -50.52
C ILE A 669 -41.38 3.93 -50.25
N PHE A 670 -41.79 3.98 -48.98
CA PHE A 670 -43.18 4.19 -48.57
C PHE A 670 -43.71 5.54 -49.10
N LEU A 671 -42.94 6.62 -48.94
CA LEU A 671 -43.28 7.96 -49.44
C LEU A 671 -43.25 8.07 -50.97
N LYS A 672 -42.42 7.29 -51.67
CA LYS A 672 -42.33 7.30 -53.14
C LYS A 672 -43.35 6.39 -53.84
N ASN A 673 -43.71 5.26 -53.24
CA ASN A 673 -44.47 4.19 -53.90
C ASN A 673 -45.94 4.09 -53.46
N LYS A 674 -46.38 4.91 -52.50
CA LYS A 674 -47.80 5.07 -52.19
C LYS A 674 -48.20 6.52 -52.45
N GLU A 675 -49.40 6.74 -52.99
CA GLU A 675 -50.03 8.06 -52.94
C GLU A 675 -50.07 8.49 -51.48
N ILE A 676 -49.21 9.44 -51.12
CA ILE A 676 -49.24 10.10 -49.82
C ILE A 676 -50.57 10.84 -49.76
N SER A 677 -51.51 10.36 -48.95
CA SER A 677 -52.70 11.14 -48.67
C SER A 677 -52.32 12.22 -47.68
N LEU A 678 -52.33 13.46 -48.18
CA LEU A 678 -52.20 14.67 -47.37
C LEU A 678 -53.55 15.13 -46.83
N ASP A 679 -54.59 14.31 -46.98
CA ASP A 679 -55.94 14.64 -46.55
C ASP A 679 -55.93 15.05 -45.08
N THR A 680 -56.78 16.02 -44.75
CA THR A 680 -56.99 16.46 -43.38
C THR A 680 -57.49 15.28 -42.58
N PRO A 681 -56.77 14.83 -41.52
CA PRO A 681 -57.22 13.69 -40.73
C PRO A 681 -58.54 14.02 -40.06
N GLU A 682 -59.43 13.03 -40.00
CA GLU A 682 -60.69 13.15 -39.29
C GLU A 682 -60.40 13.28 -37.79
N ILE A 683 -60.93 14.35 -37.17
CA ILE A 683 -60.80 14.55 -35.73
C ILE A 683 -62.04 13.99 -35.05
N ASN A 684 -61.90 12.85 -34.41
CA ASN A 684 -62.96 12.24 -33.63
C ASN A 684 -63.15 13.02 -32.33
N GLN A 685 -64.37 13.52 -32.10
CA GLN A 685 -64.77 14.07 -30.82
C GLN A 685 -65.03 12.92 -29.84
N ASN A 686 -64.56 13.06 -28.60
CA ASN A 686 -64.89 12.10 -27.54
C ASN A 686 -66.40 12.07 -27.33
N ILE A 687 -67.06 11.02 -27.84
CA ILE A 687 -68.39 10.64 -27.38
C ILE A 687 -68.15 9.57 -26.32
N SER A 688 -68.24 9.95 -25.04
CA SER A 688 -68.59 9.16 -23.84
C SER A 688 -67.71 9.48 -22.63
N GLU A 689 -68.35 9.93 -21.55
CA GLU A 689 -67.77 10.24 -20.23
C GLU A 689 -67.41 8.99 -19.38
N THR A 690 -67.15 7.82 -19.96
CA THR A 690 -67.03 6.57 -19.16
C THR A 690 -65.97 5.56 -19.60
N SER A 691 -64.99 5.95 -20.40
CA SER A 691 -63.74 5.18 -20.48
C SER A 691 -62.58 6.05 -20.03
N GLU A 692 -62.15 5.80 -18.79
CA GLU A 692 -60.74 5.97 -18.45
C GLU A 692 -59.95 5.16 -19.49
N ILE A 693 -59.49 5.83 -20.55
CA ILE A 693 -58.36 5.33 -21.31
C ILE A 693 -57.26 5.28 -20.25
N GLU A 694 -56.96 4.07 -19.76
CA GLU A 694 -55.94 3.83 -18.75
C GLU A 694 -54.78 4.80 -18.98
N ASP A 695 -54.53 5.63 -17.98
CA ASP A 695 -53.49 6.67 -17.92
C ASP A 695 -52.09 6.02 -17.81
N SER A 696 -51.91 4.94 -18.54
CA SER A 696 -50.65 4.33 -18.83
C SER A 696 -49.98 5.21 -19.88
N ASN A 697 -49.08 6.06 -19.40
CA ASN A 697 -47.92 6.57 -20.16
C ASN A 697 -47.04 5.42 -20.75
N ILE A 698 -47.52 4.16 -20.68
CA ILE A 698 -46.93 2.89 -21.09
C ILE A 698 -47.76 2.27 -22.24
N ILE A 699 -48.58 3.04 -22.96
CA ILE A 699 -48.81 2.70 -24.37
C ILE A 699 -47.56 3.15 -25.13
N GLN A 700 -46.47 2.39 -24.95
CA GLN A 700 -45.43 2.24 -25.96
C GLN A 700 -46.12 2.07 -27.32
N PHE A 701 -45.48 2.49 -28.42
CA PHE A 701 -45.89 2.16 -29.78
C PHE A 701 -46.13 0.64 -29.93
N THR A 702 -47.28 0.14 -29.48
CA THR A 702 -47.79 -1.15 -29.85
C THR A 702 -48.42 -0.97 -31.22
N PRO A 703 -48.26 -1.97 -32.10
CA PRO A 703 -48.78 -1.99 -33.46
C PRO A 703 -50.31 -2.15 -33.50
N LEU A 704 -51.05 -1.33 -32.77
CA LEU A 704 -52.50 -1.28 -32.75
C LEU A 704 -52.91 0.08 -33.31
N GLY A 705 -53.15 0.08 -34.62
CA GLY A 705 -53.35 1.27 -35.44
C GLY A 705 -54.65 2.04 -35.16
N ASN A 706 -54.54 3.36 -35.20
CA ASN A 706 -55.66 4.30 -35.31
C ASN A 706 -56.13 4.49 -36.77
N CYS A 707 -56.22 3.40 -37.54
CA CYS A 707 -56.95 3.43 -38.81
C CYS A 707 -58.41 3.08 -38.51
N SER A 708 -59.21 4.10 -38.21
CA SER A 708 -60.63 3.95 -37.89
C SER A 708 -61.43 3.69 -39.17
N GLN A 709 -61.80 2.44 -39.40
CA GLN A 709 -63.12 2.01 -39.84
C GLN A 709 -63.19 0.47 -39.71
N LYS A 710 -64.33 -0.06 -39.27
CA LYS A 710 -64.57 -1.48 -39.01
C LYS A 710 -63.94 -2.37 -40.10
N HIS A 711 -62.94 -3.19 -39.75
CA HIS A 711 -62.32 -4.14 -40.66
C HIS A 711 -62.92 -5.55 -40.46
N ASN A 712 -63.20 -6.25 -41.57
CA ASN A 712 -63.49 -7.69 -41.56
C ASN A 712 -62.22 -8.48 -41.17
N ASP A 713 -62.40 -9.64 -40.52
CA ASP A 713 -61.37 -10.50 -39.92
C ASP A 713 -60.23 -10.97 -40.86
N SER A 714 -60.31 -10.71 -42.16
CA SER A 714 -59.36 -11.20 -43.17
C SER A 714 -58.39 -10.14 -43.73
N THR A 715 -58.41 -8.89 -43.24
CA THR A 715 -57.49 -7.83 -43.68
C THR A 715 -56.36 -7.56 -42.69
N SER A 716 -55.12 -7.51 -43.18
CA SER A 716 -53.91 -7.24 -42.39
C SER A 716 -53.98 -5.88 -41.69
N ILE A 717 -53.90 -5.87 -40.35
CA ILE A 717 -53.82 -4.66 -39.52
C ILE A 717 -52.52 -3.91 -39.84
N CYS A 718 -52.60 -2.58 -40.03
CA CYS A 718 -51.41 -1.75 -40.19
C CYS A 718 -50.74 -1.54 -38.82
N SER A 719 -49.56 -2.13 -38.65
CA SER A 719 -48.79 -2.19 -37.40
C SER A 719 -47.88 -0.99 -37.14
N ASP A 720 -47.86 0.00 -38.03
CA ASP A 720 -46.87 1.08 -37.99
C ASP A 720 -47.56 2.46 -37.95
N TYR A 721 -47.55 3.09 -36.76
CA TYR A 721 -48.09 4.42 -36.54
C TYR A 721 -47.48 5.49 -37.47
N LEU A 722 -46.22 5.32 -37.89
CA LEU A 722 -45.54 6.24 -38.80
C LEU A 722 -46.08 6.13 -40.22
N ALA A 723 -46.38 4.90 -40.66
CA ALA A 723 -47.07 4.67 -41.93
C ALA A 723 -48.52 5.20 -41.88
N CYS A 724 -49.15 5.16 -40.71
CA CYS A 724 -50.51 5.66 -40.52
C CYS A 724 -50.62 7.19 -40.63
N LEU A 725 -49.63 8.00 -40.21
CA LEU A 725 -49.71 9.49 -40.29
C LEU A 725 -49.99 10.05 -41.70
N PHE A 726 -49.63 9.28 -42.72
CA PHE A 726 -49.76 9.60 -44.14
C PHE A 726 -50.79 8.70 -44.86
N CYS A 727 -51.58 7.95 -44.09
CA CYS A 727 -52.67 7.13 -44.60
C CYS A 727 -53.94 7.96 -44.74
N LYS A 728 -54.71 7.73 -45.82
CA LYS A 728 -56.02 8.37 -46.03
C LYS A 728 -57.06 8.07 -44.94
N ASN A 729 -56.88 6.97 -44.21
CA ASN A 729 -57.77 6.53 -43.13
C ASN A 729 -57.26 6.94 -41.74
N PHE A 730 -56.25 7.83 -41.69
CA PHE A 730 -55.72 8.30 -40.42
C PHE A 730 -56.71 9.24 -39.73
N SER A 731 -57.14 8.85 -38.54
CA SER A 731 -57.94 9.70 -37.66
C SER A 731 -57.20 9.97 -36.36
N ILE A 732 -57.55 11.08 -35.73
CA ILE A 732 -56.97 11.50 -34.47
C ILE A 732 -58.06 11.87 -33.47
N VAL A 733 -57.79 11.62 -32.19
CA VAL A 733 -58.64 12.06 -31.08
C VAL A 733 -58.03 13.33 -30.49
N ASN A 734 -58.84 14.36 -30.29
CA ASN A 734 -58.38 15.60 -29.68
C ASN A 734 -58.24 15.43 -28.16
N SER A 735 -57.09 14.92 -27.71
CA SER A 735 -56.78 14.66 -26.29
C SER A 735 -55.36 15.09 -25.92
N GLN A 736 -55.14 15.37 -24.63
CA GLN A 736 -53.82 15.75 -24.10
C GLN A 736 -52.73 14.69 -24.41
N SER A 737 -53.06 13.40 -24.26
CA SER A 737 -52.12 12.29 -24.54
C SER A 737 -51.68 12.25 -26.00
N GLN A 738 -52.59 12.47 -26.95
CA GLN A 738 -52.24 12.50 -28.38
C GLN A 738 -51.39 13.71 -28.74
N ILE A 739 -51.66 14.88 -28.14
CA ILE A 739 -50.85 16.09 -28.31
C ILE A 739 -49.42 15.84 -27.79
N HIS A 740 -49.27 15.23 -26.61
CA HIS A 740 -47.96 14.90 -26.05
C HIS A 740 -47.18 13.92 -26.93
N LYS A 741 -47.82 12.86 -27.46
CA LYS A 741 -47.18 11.90 -28.38
C LYS A 741 -46.62 12.56 -29.64
N LEU A 742 -47.39 13.47 -30.26
CA LEU A 742 -46.95 14.22 -31.43
C LEU A 742 -45.80 15.18 -31.11
N LEU A 743 -45.83 15.83 -29.93
CA LEU A 743 -44.76 16.70 -29.45
C LEU A 743 -43.47 15.93 -29.13
N ASP A 744 -43.56 14.75 -28.50
CA ASP A 744 -42.41 13.89 -28.23
C ASP A 744 -41.73 13.48 -29.53
N PHE A 745 -42.51 13.00 -30.51
CA PHE A 745 -41.95 12.61 -31.80
C PHE A 745 -41.30 13.78 -32.54
N LYS A 746 -41.93 14.97 -32.53
CA LYS A 746 -41.37 16.18 -33.14
C LYS A 746 -40.09 16.64 -32.48
N ASN A 747 -40.10 16.78 -31.16
CA ASN A 747 -39.02 17.44 -30.42
C ASN A 747 -37.84 16.50 -30.17
N ILE A 748 -38.08 15.19 -30.14
CA ILE A 748 -37.07 14.21 -29.73
C ILE A 748 -36.63 13.38 -30.92
N CYS A 749 -37.53 12.63 -31.56
CA CYS A 749 -37.17 11.73 -32.66
C CYS A 749 -36.69 12.49 -33.90
N ILE A 750 -37.44 13.50 -34.35
CA ILE A 750 -37.04 14.30 -35.53
C ILE A 750 -35.76 15.10 -35.25
N SER A 751 -35.57 15.64 -34.04
CA SER A 751 -34.33 16.34 -33.68
C SER A 751 -33.12 15.41 -33.73
N GLN A 752 -33.24 14.19 -33.18
CA GLN A 752 -32.16 13.19 -33.24
C GLN A 752 -31.89 12.71 -34.66
N MET A 753 -32.94 12.50 -35.47
CA MET A 753 -32.79 12.20 -36.90
C MET A 753 -32.07 13.33 -37.63
N MET A 754 -32.41 14.59 -37.34
CA MET A 754 -31.75 15.77 -37.92
C MET A 754 -30.27 15.85 -37.51
N ASP A 755 -29.95 15.67 -36.23
CA ASP A 755 -28.59 15.70 -35.72
C ASP A 755 -27.72 14.60 -36.35
N ILE A 756 -28.24 13.37 -36.46
CA ILE A 756 -27.54 12.26 -37.12
C ILE A 756 -27.41 12.53 -38.64
N SER A 757 -28.47 13.03 -39.28
CA SER A 757 -28.50 13.33 -40.72
C SER A 757 -27.63 14.53 -41.11
N SER A 758 -27.21 15.38 -40.16
CA SER A 758 -26.35 16.53 -40.41
C SER A 758 -24.96 16.17 -40.99
N SER A 759 -24.59 14.90 -40.89
CA SER A 759 -23.42 14.29 -41.52
C SER A 759 -23.62 13.93 -43.01
N TYR A 760 -24.85 14.03 -43.51
CA TYR A 760 -25.24 13.81 -44.91
C TYR A 760 -25.67 15.13 -45.56
N ASN A 761 -25.60 15.22 -46.89
CA ASN A 761 -26.03 16.42 -47.62
C ASN A 761 -27.50 16.75 -47.28
N LYS A 762 -27.81 18.03 -46.98
CA LYS A 762 -29.17 18.52 -46.71
C LYS A 762 -30.14 18.25 -47.87
N GLU A 763 -29.62 18.12 -49.08
CA GLU A 763 -30.38 17.76 -50.29
C GLU A 763 -30.53 16.25 -50.49
N SER A 764 -30.01 15.43 -49.57
CA SER A 764 -30.21 13.98 -49.61
C SER A 764 -31.70 13.64 -49.44
N SER A 765 -32.10 12.50 -50.00
CA SER A 765 -33.45 11.97 -49.82
C SER A 765 -33.85 11.78 -48.36
N THR A 766 -32.88 11.59 -47.46
CA THR A 766 -33.07 11.53 -46.01
C THR A 766 -33.50 12.88 -45.44
N GLY A 767 -32.83 13.96 -45.84
CA GLY A 767 -33.18 15.33 -45.43
C GLY A 767 -34.58 15.73 -45.91
N ILE A 768 -34.97 15.33 -47.12
CA ILE A 768 -36.31 15.56 -47.67
C ILE A 768 -37.37 14.81 -46.85
N ALA A 769 -37.17 13.53 -46.56
CA ALA A 769 -38.13 12.73 -45.79
C ALA A 769 -38.34 13.27 -44.37
N ILE A 770 -37.26 13.68 -43.67
CA ILE A 770 -37.35 14.27 -42.33
C ILE A 770 -38.18 15.57 -42.36
N LYS A 771 -37.99 16.40 -43.39
CA LYS A 771 -38.74 17.65 -43.57
C LYS A 771 -40.23 17.42 -43.81
N GLU A 772 -40.60 16.44 -44.64
CA GLU A 772 -42.01 16.08 -44.90
C GLU A 772 -42.71 15.57 -43.62
N PHE A 773 -42.05 14.75 -42.81
CA PHE A 773 -42.57 14.30 -41.52
C PHE A 773 -42.80 15.44 -40.52
N ASN A 774 -41.82 16.32 -40.37
CA ASN A 774 -41.96 17.49 -39.50
C ASN A 774 -43.15 18.36 -39.94
N THR A 775 -43.27 18.56 -41.26
CA THR A 775 -44.36 19.36 -41.85
C THR A 775 -45.73 18.72 -41.59
N ARG A 776 -45.87 17.40 -41.75
CA ARG A 776 -47.15 16.70 -41.50
C ARG A 776 -47.54 16.74 -40.02
N ILE A 777 -46.59 16.58 -39.10
CA ILE A 777 -46.87 16.65 -37.66
C ILE A 777 -47.24 18.06 -37.24
N ASP A 778 -46.55 19.08 -37.77
CA ASP A 778 -46.91 20.48 -37.54
C ASP A 778 -48.31 20.81 -38.04
N TYR A 779 -48.68 20.25 -39.19
CA TYR A 779 -50.04 20.36 -39.71
C TYR A 779 -51.06 19.75 -38.74
N ILE A 780 -50.85 18.52 -38.26
CA ILE A 780 -51.76 17.84 -37.32
C ILE A 780 -51.84 18.58 -35.97
N LEU A 781 -50.71 19.01 -35.42
CA LEU A 781 -50.68 19.79 -34.17
C LEU A 781 -51.45 21.11 -34.32
N ASN A 782 -51.32 21.78 -35.47
CA ASN A 782 -52.08 22.99 -35.76
C ASN A 782 -53.58 22.71 -35.89
N LEU A 783 -53.99 21.59 -36.49
CA LEU A 783 -55.40 21.18 -36.54
C LEU A 783 -55.98 20.93 -35.15
N LEU A 784 -55.27 20.21 -34.28
CA LEU A 784 -55.68 19.99 -32.89
C LEU A 784 -55.80 21.33 -32.13
N LYS A 785 -54.83 22.23 -32.33
CA LYS A 785 -54.85 23.58 -31.76
C LYS A 785 -56.04 24.41 -32.24
N GLN A 786 -56.43 24.30 -33.51
CA GLN A 786 -57.59 25.00 -34.05
C GLN A 786 -58.91 24.41 -33.53
N ASN A 787 -58.98 23.10 -33.37
CA ASN A 787 -60.18 22.41 -32.92
C ASN A 787 -60.46 22.61 -31.42
N ASP A 788 -59.43 22.55 -30.56
CA ASP A 788 -59.55 22.92 -29.14
C ASP A 788 -58.29 23.69 -28.66
N PRO A 789 -58.30 25.03 -28.80
CA PRO A 789 -57.17 25.87 -28.40
C PRO A 789 -56.84 25.78 -26.91
N LYS A 790 -57.86 25.58 -26.06
CA LYS A 790 -57.70 25.57 -24.60
C LYS A 790 -57.01 24.29 -24.17
N LEU A 791 -57.50 23.14 -24.61
CA LEU A 791 -56.88 21.84 -24.36
C LEU A 791 -55.44 21.82 -24.88
N TYR A 792 -55.21 22.32 -26.09
CA TYR A 792 -53.86 22.39 -26.66
C TYR A 792 -52.91 23.24 -25.81
N SER A 793 -53.34 24.43 -25.38
CA SER A 793 -52.51 25.30 -24.53
C SER A 793 -52.18 24.65 -23.19
N MET A 794 -53.17 24.01 -22.54
CA MET A 794 -52.96 23.26 -21.29
C MET A 794 -52.04 22.06 -21.49
N ALA A 795 -52.22 21.31 -22.58
CA ALA A 795 -51.37 20.19 -22.92
C ALA A 795 -49.92 20.63 -23.11
N VAL A 796 -49.67 21.73 -23.84
CA VAL A 796 -48.30 22.27 -24.04
C VAL A 796 -47.69 22.78 -22.73
N ILE A 797 -48.46 23.43 -21.85
CA ILE A 797 -47.96 23.86 -20.53
C ILE A 797 -47.59 22.65 -19.66
N ASN A 798 -48.42 21.61 -19.69
CA ASN A 798 -48.22 20.38 -18.92
C ASN A 798 -47.27 19.39 -19.60
N TYR A 799 -46.78 19.71 -20.80
CA TYR A 799 -45.90 18.84 -21.55
C TYR A 799 -44.53 18.80 -20.91
N LYS A 800 -44.17 17.63 -20.39
CA LYS A 800 -42.81 17.28 -20.03
C LYS A 800 -42.33 16.29 -21.09
N PRO A 801 -41.26 16.61 -21.85
CA PRO A 801 -40.72 15.71 -22.85
C PRO A 801 -40.51 14.33 -22.25
N ASN A 802 -41.05 13.32 -22.92
CA ASN A 802 -40.89 11.95 -22.48
C ASN A 802 -39.42 11.54 -22.69
N HIS A 803 -38.66 11.53 -21.60
CA HIS A 803 -37.24 11.19 -21.58
C HIS A 803 -36.94 9.75 -22.04
N PHE A 804 -37.96 8.92 -22.28
CA PHE A 804 -37.82 7.56 -22.79
C PHE A 804 -37.78 7.48 -24.32
N PHE A 805 -37.95 8.59 -25.05
CA PHE A 805 -37.69 8.64 -26.49
C PHE A 805 -36.21 8.97 -26.76
N SER A 806 -35.49 8.01 -27.31
CA SER A 806 -34.24 8.25 -28.03
C SER A 806 -34.14 7.21 -29.15
N LEU A 807 -33.73 7.61 -30.33
CA LEU A 807 -33.34 6.68 -31.40
C LEU A 807 -32.13 5.83 -31.02
#